data_AF-A0A8J7PRB3-F1
#
_entry.id   AF-A0A8J7PRB3-F1
#
_cell.length_a   1.000
_cell.length_b   1.000
_cell.length_c   1.000
_cell.angle_alpha   90.00
_cell.angle_beta   90.00
_cell.angle_gamma   90.00
#
_symmetry.space_group_name_H-M   'P 1'
#
loop_
_entity.id
_entity.type
_entity.pdbx_description
1 polymer ?
#
loop_
_entity_poly.entity_id
_entity_poly.type
_entity_poly.pdbx_seq_one_letter_code
_entity_poly.pdbx_strand_id
1 'polypeptide(L)'
;ELAGEVLPQAPSRWYLTGFLVPVDAGEDERSDEAETEGVDQLNTGGGTDDETAPEPAAARKAYFPSSIGLSLLVPKEAKELTVTVGWGDYLPDGVSVVKELVDRLSDVANADAGDGPEITSLLKRWRRKDRSETVTVTVPASGVDKPKPVPESGGLEVVVSARPVKDIPAFDGLVPKGTRSVSVFLVNRRRSLGDASVRDATFAFQAALEIRSKVPLVPRPNLRGLESDEWDERVADLQYRDVWEYAVGHGIATRAVLDGDCECREVDTRWIPGAEVERVAPAPIQGVELRMEELAALPDAATASARLSGLVTQYRAWIEKQGENVPAKPKARKDTARQLLANAGVAAKRIEAGIKLLAESQVLDAFRTANKVMAVAARRRAGPIGPDKKRPEDVPAPAWRPFQLAFLLMNLDGIVHPAGPDREVVDLLFFPTGGGKTEAYLGLAAFTLVYRRLTRTGVGGAGLSVLMRYTLRLLTLDQLGRAATLVCALERERQQHADRLGDWPFEIGLWVGRGATPNEMGRKGDGNANSARARTIAYQNNPKGKPSPIPLEDCPWCGEKFKPTSFTLVPNPDQPADLRITCANRACDFTRNSPLPILAVDEPIYRRLPCFLIATVDKFAAMPWTGPVSGFFGRVDRWDAHGFYGPCDPHAGQPLPAPLPPPDLVIQDELHLISGPMGTMVGLYETALDELCSRDVGGHKVRPKIVASTATVRRAERQIRSLFSRRGVDIFPPPGPDRRDSFFARTHTTADSHARLYLGVAAQGRSPKVVLLRVYLALLGAAQKWYAAAGGRKNLANPA
;
A
#
# COMPACT_ATOMS: atom_id res chain seq x y z
N GLU A 1 -12.27 -19.39 27.45
CA GLU A 1 -13.50 -20.14 27.79
C GLU A 1 -14.62 -19.13 28.02
N LEU A 2 -15.74 -19.25 27.31
CA LEU A 2 -16.93 -18.38 27.49
C LEU A 2 -18.02 -19.06 28.35
N ALA A 3 -17.85 -20.35 28.66
CA ALA A 3 -18.80 -21.11 29.46
C ALA A 3 -18.88 -20.53 30.88
N GLY A 4 -20.03 -19.94 31.23
CA GLY A 4 -20.26 -19.33 32.54
C GLY A 4 -19.72 -17.90 32.70
N GLU A 5 -19.43 -17.18 31.61
CA GLU A 5 -19.06 -15.75 31.65
C GLU A 5 -20.10 -14.94 32.44
N VAL A 6 -19.62 -14.01 33.28
CA VAL A 6 -20.46 -13.04 33.98
C VAL A 6 -20.06 -11.62 33.61
N LEU A 7 -20.98 -10.87 33.04
CA LEU A 7 -20.75 -9.50 32.57
C LEU A 7 -21.27 -8.47 33.58
N PRO A 8 -20.58 -7.33 33.76
CA PRO A 8 -20.99 -6.27 34.69
C PRO A 8 -22.04 -5.30 34.10
N GLN A 9 -22.50 -5.55 32.88
CA GLN A 9 -23.48 -4.73 32.17
C GLN A 9 -24.22 -5.58 31.13
N ALA A 10 -25.27 -5.01 30.53
CA ALA A 10 -26.05 -5.63 29.47
C ALA A 10 -25.14 -6.20 28.36
N PRO A 11 -25.29 -7.48 27.97
CA PRO A 11 -24.42 -8.12 26.98
C PRO A 11 -24.40 -7.43 25.61
N SER A 12 -25.52 -6.85 25.16
CA SER A 12 -25.59 -6.04 23.93
C SER A 12 -24.78 -4.75 24.04
N ARG A 13 -24.57 -4.21 25.25
CA ARG A 13 -23.65 -3.08 25.47
C ARG A 13 -22.21 -3.53 25.62
N TRP A 14 -21.95 -4.78 26.00
CA TRP A 14 -20.61 -5.38 26.10
C TRP A 14 -20.07 -5.84 24.75
N TYR A 15 -20.83 -6.66 24.04
CA TYR A 15 -20.48 -7.21 22.74
C TYR A 15 -20.79 -6.23 21.62
N LEU A 16 -19.79 -5.99 20.77
CA LEU A 16 -19.95 -5.13 19.59
C LEU A 16 -20.79 -5.82 18.49
N THR A 17 -20.67 -7.14 18.38
CA THR A 17 -21.36 -7.98 17.39
C THR A 17 -21.56 -9.38 17.97
N GLY A 18 -22.15 -10.30 17.20
CA GLY A 18 -22.28 -11.69 17.59
C GLY A 18 -23.71 -12.13 17.92
N PHE A 19 -24.68 -11.23 17.89
CA PHE A 19 -25.99 -11.50 18.49
C PHE A 19 -27.16 -11.26 17.54
N LEU A 20 -28.25 -11.98 17.77
CA LEU A 20 -29.50 -11.88 17.01
C LEU A 20 -30.62 -11.36 17.90
N VAL A 21 -31.32 -10.33 17.43
CA VAL A 21 -32.49 -9.75 18.11
C VAL A 21 -33.80 -10.39 17.61
N PRO A 22 -34.86 -10.48 18.43
CA PRO A 22 -36.17 -10.98 18.00
C PRO A 22 -36.70 -10.30 16.72
N VAL A 23 -37.29 -11.09 15.81
CA VAL A 23 -37.90 -10.61 14.55
C VAL A 23 -39.13 -9.74 14.77
N ASP A 24 -39.72 -9.73 15.97
CA ASP A 24 -40.89 -8.93 16.36
C ASP A 24 -40.56 -7.76 17.32
N ALA A 25 -39.31 -7.63 17.78
CA ALA A 25 -38.87 -6.54 18.67
C ALA A 25 -39.14 -5.13 18.10
N GLY A 26 -39.46 -4.17 18.96
CA GLY A 26 -39.71 -2.78 18.56
C GLY A 26 -38.47 -2.09 18.00
N GLU A 27 -38.62 -0.93 17.36
CA GLU A 27 -37.47 -0.21 16.79
C GLU A 27 -36.40 0.15 17.82
N ASP A 28 -36.83 0.54 19.02
CA ASP A 28 -35.94 0.95 20.11
C ASP A 28 -35.16 -0.23 20.70
N GLU A 29 -35.66 -1.47 20.52
CA GLU A 29 -34.99 -2.70 20.93
C GLU A 29 -33.99 -3.20 19.88
N ARG A 30 -34.14 -2.77 18.61
CA ARG A 30 -33.30 -3.19 17.49
C ARG A 30 -32.32 -2.13 17.02
N SER A 31 -32.22 -0.99 17.68
CA SER A 31 -31.29 0.09 17.33
C SER A 31 -30.32 0.38 18.46
N ASP A 32 -29.18 0.95 18.08
CA ASP A 32 -28.17 1.43 19.02
C ASP A 32 -28.52 2.86 19.45
N GLU A 33 -28.40 3.17 20.74
CA GLU A 33 -28.65 4.53 21.27
C GLU A 33 -27.63 5.55 20.73
N ALA A 34 -26.43 5.08 20.35
CA ALA A 34 -25.33 5.90 19.82
C ALA A 34 -25.34 6.07 18.28
N GLU A 35 -26.41 5.66 17.61
CA GLU A 35 -26.47 5.63 16.13
C GLU A 35 -26.58 7.01 15.48
N THR A 36 -27.09 8.02 16.20
CA THR A 36 -27.30 9.38 15.69
C THR A 36 -26.02 10.20 15.53
N GLU A 37 -24.87 9.69 15.98
CA GLU A 37 -23.57 10.35 15.78
C GLU A 37 -23.00 10.01 14.40
N GLY A 38 -23.33 10.86 13.42
CA GLY A 38 -22.75 10.83 12.07
C GLY A 38 -21.22 10.84 12.09
N VAL A 39 -20.59 10.28 11.07
CA VAL A 39 -19.13 10.29 10.93
C VAL A 39 -18.69 11.72 10.60
N ASP A 40 -18.21 12.48 11.59
CA ASP A 40 -17.33 13.61 11.27
C ASP A 40 -16.14 13.02 10.53
N GLN A 41 -16.00 13.40 9.26
CA GLN A 41 -14.81 13.05 8.51
C GLN A 41 -13.62 13.67 9.25
N LEU A 42 -12.81 12.81 9.87
CA LEU A 42 -11.54 13.18 10.47
C LEU A 42 -10.56 13.54 9.34
N ASN A 43 -10.74 14.74 8.76
CA ASN A 43 -9.74 15.38 7.93
C ASN A 43 -10.02 16.88 7.74
N THR A 44 -9.83 17.70 8.78
CA THR A 44 -9.67 19.16 8.62
C THR A 44 -8.27 19.58 9.06
N GLY A 45 -7.27 19.05 8.34
CA GLY A 45 -5.98 19.72 8.20
C GLY A 45 -6.09 20.67 7.01
N GLY A 46 -6.12 21.98 7.28
CA GLY A 46 -6.56 23.03 6.36
C GLY A 46 -6.02 22.97 4.92
N GLY A 47 -6.95 23.10 3.97
CA GLY A 47 -6.70 23.33 2.55
C GLY A 47 -7.95 23.84 1.83
N THR A 48 -7.88 25.09 1.34
CA THR A 48 -8.71 25.79 0.32
C THR A 48 -10.24 25.85 0.47
N ASP A 49 -10.79 27.06 0.29
CA ASP A 49 -12.17 27.54 0.49
C ASP A 49 -13.31 26.90 -0.36
N ASP A 50 -13.20 25.64 -0.80
CA ASP A 50 -14.25 24.95 -1.57
C ASP A 50 -14.88 23.74 -0.84
N GLU A 51 -14.82 23.70 0.49
CA GLU A 51 -15.56 22.72 1.31
C GLU A 51 -16.93 23.27 1.74
N THR A 52 -17.91 23.31 0.84
CA THR A 52 -19.29 23.13 1.30
C THR A 52 -19.46 21.65 1.63
N ALA A 53 -19.59 21.34 2.92
CA ALA A 53 -19.91 19.99 3.38
C ALA A 53 -21.13 19.50 2.57
N PRO A 54 -21.07 18.34 1.89
CA PRO A 54 -22.24 17.79 1.23
C PRO A 54 -23.35 17.63 2.28
N GLU A 55 -24.59 18.01 1.95
CA GLU A 55 -25.73 17.84 2.84
C GLU A 55 -25.70 16.41 3.41
N PRO A 56 -25.80 16.24 4.74
CA PRO A 56 -25.83 14.91 5.34
C PRO A 56 -27.00 14.15 4.74
N ALA A 57 -26.70 13.09 3.97
CA ALA A 57 -27.72 12.16 3.52
C ALA A 57 -28.49 11.68 4.75
N ALA A 58 -29.82 11.76 4.72
CA ALA A 58 -30.67 11.36 5.84
C ALA A 58 -30.24 9.98 6.35
N ALA A 59 -29.73 9.94 7.59
CA ALA A 59 -29.24 8.71 8.20
C ALA A 59 -30.41 7.73 8.30
N ARG A 60 -30.41 6.67 7.50
CA ARG A 60 -31.35 5.56 7.66
C ARG A 60 -30.96 4.80 8.92
N LYS A 61 -31.90 4.67 9.86
CA LYS A 61 -31.76 3.89 11.09
C LYS A 61 -31.36 2.44 10.74
N ALA A 62 -30.23 1.99 11.27
CA ALA A 62 -29.61 0.71 11.03
C ALA A 62 -29.95 -0.24 12.17
N TYR A 63 -30.57 -1.36 11.84
CA TYR A 63 -31.05 -2.31 12.84
C TYR A 63 -30.06 -3.44 13.12
N PHE A 64 -30.07 -3.94 14.35
CA PHE A 64 -29.40 -5.18 14.72
C PHE A 64 -30.00 -6.36 13.94
N PRO A 65 -29.18 -7.37 13.58
CA PRO A 65 -29.66 -8.48 12.79
C PRO A 65 -30.61 -9.37 13.60
N SER A 66 -31.71 -9.80 12.99
CA SER A 66 -32.58 -10.84 13.55
C SER A 66 -32.31 -12.24 13.00
N SER A 67 -31.42 -12.33 12.01
CA SER A 67 -31.05 -13.58 11.37
C SER A 67 -29.65 -13.53 10.80
N ILE A 68 -29.01 -14.70 10.73
CA ILE A 68 -27.80 -14.95 9.96
C ILE A 68 -28.01 -16.16 9.08
N GLY A 69 -27.24 -16.29 8.01
CA GLY A 69 -27.31 -17.49 7.20
C GLY A 69 -26.10 -17.67 6.32
N LEU A 70 -26.10 -18.75 5.55
CA LEU A 70 -25.13 -19.00 4.51
C LEU A 70 -25.74 -19.76 3.34
N SER A 71 -25.19 -19.56 2.15
CA SER A 71 -25.49 -20.34 0.95
C SER A 71 -24.28 -21.17 0.54
N LEU A 72 -24.52 -22.44 0.25
CA LEU A 72 -23.52 -23.39 -0.23
C LEU A 72 -24.04 -24.12 -1.47
N LEU A 73 -23.14 -24.78 -2.23
CA LEU A 73 -23.54 -25.66 -3.32
C LEU A 73 -23.40 -27.11 -2.89
N VAL A 74 -24.44 -27.90 -3.11
CA VAL A 74 -24.45 -29.34 -2.82
C VAL A 74 -24.62 -30.15 -4.10
N PRO A 75 -23.99 -31.33 -4.20
CA PRO A 75 -24.17 -32.20 -5.34
C PRO A 75 -25.57 -32.87 -5.32
N LYS A 76 -25.91 -33.60 -6.38
CA LYS A 76 -27.24 -34.24 -6.54
C LYS A 76 -27.52 -35.29 -5.45
N GLU A 77 -26.45 -35.89 -4.93
CA GLU A 77 -26.43 -36.97 -3.95
C GLU A 77 -26.71 -36.47 -2.53
N ALA A 78 -26.45 -35.19 -2.24
CA ALA A 78 -26.69 -34.59 -0.92
C ALA A 78 -28.20 -34.44 -0.66
N LYS A 79 -28.81 -35.37 0.07
CA LYS A 79 -30.24 -35.33 0.42
C LYS A 79 -30.52 -34.67 1.77
N GLU A 80 -29.53 -34.66 2.67
CA GLU A 80 -29.66 -34.17 4.03
C GLU A 80 -28.41 -33.39 4.42
N LEU A 81 -28.58 -32.40 5.28
CA LEU A 81 -27.51 -31.66 5.93
C LEU A 81 -27.72 -31.71 7.45
N THR A 82 -26.62 -31.84 8.19
CA THR A 82 -26.61 -31.69 9.64
C THR A 82 -26.28 -30.25 9.95
N VAL A 83 -27.18 -29.55 10.66
CA VAL A 83 -27.01 -28.14 11.04
C VAL A 83 -26.88 -28.07 12.55
N THR A 84 -25.71 -27.69 13.05
CA THR A 84 -25.46 -27.43 14.46
C THR A 84 -25.58 -25.93 14.70
N VAL A 85 -26.42 -25.55 15.65
CA VAL A 85 -26.70 -24.16 16.04
C VAL A 85 -26.09 -23.94 17.42
N GLY A 86 -25.10 -23.04 17.52
CA GLY A 86 -24.52 -22.62 18.79
C GLY A 86 -25.00 -21.22 19.17
N TRP A 87 -25.33 -20.99 20.44
CA TRP A 87 -25.65 -19.65 20.95
C TRP A 87 -25.44 -19.54 22.47
N GLY A 88 -25.52 -18.31 22.97
CA GLY A 88 -25.49 -17.96 24.38
C GLY A 88 -26.76 -17.25 24.78
N ASP A 89 -27.38 -17.74 25.84
CA ASP A 89 -28.42 -17.02 26.56
C ASP A 89 -27.78 -16.28 27.72
N TYR A 90 -28.06 -14.99 27.86
CA TYR A 90 -27.66 -14.22 29.03
C TYR A 90 -28.88 -13.88 29.85
N LEU A 91 -28.84 -14.24 31.13
CA LEU A 91 -29.87 -13.88 32.09
C LEU A 91 -29.23 -13.11 33.25
N PRO A 92 -29.98 -12.21 33.91
CA PRO A 92 -29.54 -11.59 35.16
C PRO A 92 -29.11 -12.65 36.19
N ASP A 93 -28.05 -12.36 36.95
CA ASP A 93 -27.49 -13.29 37.91
C ASP A 93 -28.54 -13.68 38.98
N GLY A 94 -28.70 -14.98 39.22
CA GLY A 94 -29.76 -15.51 40.10
C GLY A 94 -31.12 -15.72 39.41
N VAL A 95 -31.22 -15.57 38.08
CA VAL A 95 -32.38 -15.94 37.26
C VAL A 95 -32.01 -17.09 36.32
N SER A 96 -32.88 -18.11 36.26
CA SER A 96 -32.61 -19.36 35.53
C SER A 96 -33.31 -19.48 34.18
N VAL A 97 -34.49 -18.84 34.04
CA VAL A 97 -35.32 -18.85 32.83
C VAL A 97 -35.97 -17.48 32.62
N VAL A 98 -36.28 -17.13 31.36
CA VAL A 98 -36.91 -15.85 31.02
C VAL A 98 -38.26 -15.64 31.73
N LYS A 99 -39.03 -16.72 31.95
CA LYS A 99 -40.30 -16.63 32.68
C LYS A 99 -40.12 -16.10 34.10
N GLU A 100 -39.12 -16.60 34.81
CA GLU A 100 -38.77 -16.15 36.17
C GLU A 100 -38.36 -14.67 36.18
N LEU A 101 -37.69 -14.19 35.12
CA LEU A 101 -37.38 -12.77 34.96
C LEU A 101 -38.67 -11.94 34.85
N VAL A 102 -39.60 -12.37 34.00
CA VAL A 102 -40.89 -11.67 33.78
C VAL A 102 -41.73 -11.66 35.05
N ASP A 103 -41.79 -12.80 35.77
CA ASP A 103 -42.53 -12.91 37.02
C ASP A 103 -41.95 -11.94 38.07
N ARG A 104 -40.62 -11.94 38.27
CA ARG A 104 -39.95 -11.01 39.19
C ARG A 104 -40.11 -9.54 38.82
N LEU A 105 -40.06 -9.19 37.53
CA LEU A 105 -40.30 -7.82 37.07
C LEU A 105 -41.74 -7.38 37.34
N SER A 106 -42.70 -8.29 37.18
CA SER A 106 -44.11 -8.03 37.45
C SER A 106 -44.36 -7.82 38.94
N ASP A 107 -43.73 -8.63 39.81
CA ASP A 107 -43.82 -8.48 41.26
C ASP A 107 -43.28 -7.12 41.73
N VAL A 108 -42.15 -6.66 41.17
CA VAL A 108 -41.58 -5.35 41.52
C VAL A 108 -42.38 -4.19 40.95
N ALA A 109 -42.96 -4.32 39.75
CA ALA A 109 -43.83 -3.30 39.17
C ALA A 109 -45.16 -3.13 39.95
N ASN A 110 -45.60 -4.16 40.66
CA ASN A 110 -46.81 -4.15 41.49
C ASN A 110 -46.54 -3.74 42.96
N ALA A 111 -45.29 -3.59 43.37
CA ALA A 111 -44.93 -3.06 44.69
C ALA A 111 -45.02 -1.52 44.68
N ASP A 112 -45.59 -0.91 45.73
CA ASP A 112 -45.73 0.54 45.86
C ASP A 112 -44.39 1.27 45.60
N ALA A 113 -44.47 2.45 44.98
CA ALA A 113 -43.40 3.22 44.32
C ALA A 113 -42.20 3.70 45.20
N GLY A 114 -41.86 2.99 46.28
CA GLY A 114 -40.74 3.26 47.18
C GLY A 114 -39.42 2.54 46.84
N ASP A 115 -39.43 1.46 46.05
CA ASP A 115 -38.24 0.60 45.86
C ASP A 115 -37.66 0.58 44.42
N GLY A 116 -37.37 1.76 43.88
CA GLY A 116 -36.51 1.93 42.70
C GLY A 116 -35.08 1.29 42.74
N PRO A 117 -34.47 0.93 43.90
CA PRO A 117 -33.14 0.30 43.94
C PRO A 117 -33.07 -1.18 43.51
N GLU A 118 -34.16 -1.97 43.62
CA GLU A 118 -34.09 -3.43 43.48
C GLU A 118 -33.92 -3.91 42.03
N ILE A 119 -34.67 -3.38 41.06
CA ILE A 119 -34.54 -3.72 39.62
C ILE A 119 -33.13 -3.36 39.11
N THR A 120 -32.64 -2.19 39.48
CA THR A 120 -31.29 -1.73 39.11
C THR A 120 -30.20 -2.62 39.70
N SER A 121 -30.46 -3.26 40.86
CA SER A 121 -29.54 -4.23 41.47
C SER A 121 -29.51 -5.58 40.74
N LEU A 122 -30.68 -6.07 40.29
CA LEU A 122 -30.84 -7.34 39.57
C LEU A 122 -30.09 -7.32 38.22
N LEU A 123 -30.10 -6.18 37.51
CA LEU A 123 -29.51 -6.05 36.17
C LEU A 123 -28.02 -5.70 36.15
N LYS A 124 -27.34 -5.71 37.32
CA LYS A 124 -25.89 -5.40 37.42
C LYS A 124 -24.99 -6.51 36.87
N ARG A 125 -25.44 -7.76 36.90
CA ARG A 125 -24.63 -8.91 36.49
C ARG A 125 -25.43 -9.82 35.58
N TRP A 126 -24.84 -10.17 34.45
CA TRP A 126 -25.46 -11.05 33.45
C TRP A 126 -24.64 -12.31 33.30
N ARG A 127 -25.26 -13.47 33.53
CA ARG A 127 -24.61 -14.77 33.46
C ARG A 127 -24.94 -15.46 32.15
N ARG A 128 -23.91 -15.96 31.47
CA ARG A 128 -24.03 -16.71 30.23
C ARG A 128 -24.39 -18.18 30.50
N LYS A 129 -25.39 -18.69 29.78
CA LYS A 129 -25.67 -20.12 29.60
C LYS A 129 -25.33 -20.52 28.17
N ASP A 130 -24.35 -21.40 28.03
CA ASP A 130 -23.93 -21.92 26.72
C ASP A 130 -24.86 -23.00 26.21
N ARG A 131 -25.21 -22.92 24.92
CA ARG A 131 -26.20 -23.77 24.28
C ARG A 131 -25.70 -24.18 22.89
N SER A 132 -25.94 -25.44 22.55
CA SER A 132 -25.67 -25.97 21.22
C SER A 132 -26.64 -27.09 20.93
N GLU A 133 -27.27 -27.05 19.77
CA GLU A 133 -28.26 -28.05 19.35
C GLU A 133 -28.07 -28.43 17.90
N THR A 134 -28.40 -29.68 17.56
CA THR A 134 -28.22 -30.20 16.20
C THR A 134 -29.56 -30.55 15.56
N VAL A 135 -29.82 -30.01 14.38
CA VAL A 135 -31.03 -30.22 13.59
C VAL A 135 -30.65 -30.84 12.25
N THR A 136 -31.31 -31.96 11.89
CA THR A 136 -31.15 -32.54 10.55
C THR A 136 -32.17 -31.92 9.60
N VAL A 137 -31.69 -31.35 8.49
CA VAL A 137 -32.52 -30.72 7.46
C VAL A 137 -32.46 -31.51 6.17
N THR A 138 -33.63 -31.73 5.56
CA THR A 138 -33.72 -32.37 4.23
C THR A 138 -33.50 -31.28 3.19
N VAL A 139 -32.68 -31.54 2.18
CA VAL A 139 -32.42 -30.59 1.11
C VAL A 139 -33.62 -30.58 0.15
N PRO A 140 -34.41 -29.49 0.07
CA PRO A 140 -35.56 -29.46 -0.81
C PRO A 140 -35.13 -29.52 -2.29
N ALA A 141 -36.03 -29.99 -3.16
CA ALA A 141 -35.78 -29.98 -4.61
C ALA A 141 -35.71 -28.54 -5.16
N SER A 142 -36.61 -27.69 -4.69
CA SER A 142 -36.66 -26.25 -4.97
C SER A 142 -37.54 -25.53 -3.94
N GLY A 143 -37.31 -24.23 -3.73
CA GLY A 143 -38.13 -23.40 -2.85
C GLY A 143 -37.67 -23.42 -1.40
N VAL A 144 -38.53 -22.94 -0.51
CA VAL A 144 -38.28 -22.82 0.93
C VAL A 144 -38.96 -24.00 1.64
N ASP A 145 -38.23 -24.70 2.50
CA ASP A 145 -38.78 -25.73 3.38
C ASP A 145 -39.45 -25.10 4.61
N LYS A 146 -40.30 -25.85 5.32
CA LYS A 146 -40.93 -25.38 6.55
C LYS A 146 -39.85 -25.04 7.60
N PRO A 147 -39.93 -23.89 8.30
CA PRO A 147 -39.01 -23.58 9.38
C PRO A 147 -38.97 -24.69 10.42
N LYS A 148 -37.76 -25.11 10.82
CA LYS A 148 -37.56 -26.12 11.85
C LYS A 148 -37.18 -25.45 13.17
N PRO A 149 -37.91 -25.68 14.28
CA PRO A 149 -37.53 -25.13 15.57
C PRO A 149 -36.21 -25.75 16.05
N VAL A 150 -35.33 -24.92 16.60
CA VAL A 150 -34.14 -25.38 17.31
C VAL A 150 -34.56 -25.82 18.71
N PRO A 151 -34.28 -27.07 19.14
CA PRO A 151 -34.63 -27.56 20.47
C PRO A 151 -34.12 -26.62 21.59
N GLU A 152 -34.84 -26.54 22.69
CA GLU A 152 -34.47 -25.77 23.90
C GLU A 152 -34.11 -24.28 23.70
N SER A 153 -34.34 -23.73 22.51
CA SER A 153 -33.91 -22.39 22.14
C SER A 153 -34.91 -21.29 22.51
N GLY A 154 -36.13 -21.66 22.91
CA GLY A 154 -37.19 -20.71 23.24
C GLY A 154 -37.72 -19.89 22.06
N GLY A 155 -37.37 -20.23 20.81
CA GLY A 155 -37.87 -19.54 19.61
C GLY A 155 -36.85 -19.31 18.49
N LEU A 156 -35.69 -19.96 18.50
CA LEU A 156 -34.81 -19.95 17.33
C LEU A 156 -35.29 -20.98 16.30
N GLU A 157 -35.26 -20.60 15.03
CA GLU A 157 -35.67 -21.45 13.91
C GLU A 157 -34.59 -21.53 12.83
N VAL A 158 -34.44 -22.72 12.24
CA VAL A 158 -33.63 -22.94 11.04
C VAL A 158 -34.54 -22.95 9.82
N VAL A 159 -34.26 -22.08 8.86
CA VAL A 159 -34.98 -21.97 7.58
C VAL A 159 -34.06 -22.40 6.45
N VAL A 160 -34.50 -23.36 5.64
CA VAL A 160 -33.73 -23.88 4.51
C VAL A 160 -34.43 -23.56 3.20
N SER A 161 -33.67 -23.10 2.21
CA SER A 161 -34.16 -22.96 0.85
C SER A 161 -33.17 -23.59 -0.13
N ALA A 162 -33.68 -24.15 -1.23
CA ALA A 162 -32.84 -24.67 -2.29
C ALA A 162 -33.31 -24.20 -3.66
N ARG A 163 -32.37 -24.07 -4.59
CA ARG A 163 -32.63 -23.83 -6.01
C ARG A 163 -31.71 -24.67 -6.87
N PRO A 164 -32.19 -25.26 -7.97
CA PRO A 164 -31.31 -25.94 -8.92
C PRO A 164 -30.35 -24.93 -9.55
N VAL A 165 -29.08 -25.30 -9.68
CA VAL A 165 -28.12 -24.52 -10.47
C VAL A 165 -28.36 -24.85 -11.93
N LYS A 166 -28.57 -23.82 -12.76
CA LYS A 166 -28.78 -23.99 -14.20
C LYS A 166 -27.48 -24.51 -14.83
N ASP A 167 -27.61 -25.50 -15.71
CA ASP A 167 -26.51 -25.98 -16.54
C ASP A 167 -26.28 -24.94 -17.66
N ILE A 168 -25.29 -24.07 -17.48
CA ILE A 168 -24.90 -23.05 -18.45
C ILE A 168 -23.50 -23.38 -18.98
N PRO A 169 -23.16 -23.01 -20.23
CA PRO A 169 -21.83 -23.30 -20.81
C PRO A 169 -20.65 -22.84 -19.95
N ALA A 170 -20.80 -21.74 -19.21
CA ALA A 170 -19.78 -21.21 -18.31
C ALA A 170 -19.45 -22.15 -17.12
N PHE A 171 -20.31 -23.11 -16.79
CA PHE A 171 -20.09 -24.11 -15.74
C PHE A 171 -19.51 -25.43 -16.25
N ASP A 172 -19.27 -25.57 -17.56
CA ASP A 172 -18.74 -26.82 -18.13
C ASP A 172 -17.39 -27.18 -17.49
N GLY A 173 -17.33 -28.36 -16.87
CA GLY A 173 -16.16 -28.85 -16.13
C GLY A 173 -15.87 -28.14 -14.80
N LEU A 174 -16.71 -27.19 -14.35
CA LEU A 174 -16.54 -26.46 -13.09
C LEU A 174 -17.58 -26.82 -12.03
N VAL A 175 -18.82 -27.11 -12.44
CA VAL A 175 -19.93 -27.47 -11.53
C VAL A 175 -20.56 -28.78 -12.00
N PRO A 176 -20.63 -29.83 -11.15
CA PRO A 176 -21.29 -31.08 -11.49
C PRO A 176 -22.78 -30.90 -11.86
N LYS A 177 -23.26 -31.66 -12.84
CA LYS A 177 -24.67 -31.59 -13.25
C LYS A 177 -25.60 -32.01 -12.10
N GLY A 178 -26.70 -31.28 -11.92
CA GLY A 178 -27.66 -31.52 -10.84
C GLY A 178 -27.27 -30.90 -9.49
N THR A 179 -26.23 -30.05 -9.47
CA THR A 179 -25.88 -29.22 -8.31
C THR A 179 -27.05 -28.32 -7.90
N ARG A 180 -27.25 -28.17 -6.59
CA ARG A 180 -28.25 -27.28 -5.99
C ARG A 180 -27.57 -26.25 -5.11
N SER A 181 -28.03 -25.01 -5.18
CA SER A 181 -27.66 -23.95 -4.25
C SER A 181 -28.61 -24.01 -3.07
N VAL A 182 -28.08 -24.28 -1.87
CA VAL A 182 -28.85 -24.40 -0.62
C VAL A 182 -28.48 -23.24 0.29
N SER A 183 -29.48 -22.52 0.79
CA SER A 183 -29.31 -21.46 1.79
C SER A 183 -29.94 -21.89 3.10
N VAL A 184 -29.19 -21.75 4.19
CA VAL A 184 -29.62 -22.09 5.55
C VAL A 184 -29.52 -20.82 6.39
N PHE A 185 -30.61 -20.46 7.06
CA PHE A 185 -30.72 -19.29 7.92
C PHE A 185 -31.10 -19.70 9.34
N LEU A 186 -30.48 -19.06 10.32
CA LEU A 186 -30.91 -19.03 11.70
C LEU A 186 -31.68 -17.74 11.94
N VAL A 187 -32.91 -17.85 12.43
CA VAL A 187 -33.79 -16.72 12.66
C VAL A 187 -34.21 -16.68 14.13
N ASN A 188 -34.07 -15.54 14.79
CA ASN A 188 -34.55 -15.36 16.15
C ASN A 188 -36.04 -14.96 16.16
N ARG A 189 -36.92 -15.93 16.40
CA ARG A 189 -38.37 -15.73 16.58
C ARG A 189 -38.82 -15.86 18.03
N ARG A 190 -37.92 -15.64 18.99
CA ARG A 190 -38.31 -15.42 20.39
C ARG A 190 -39.26 -14.23 20.44
N ARG A 191 -40.20 -14.23 21.38
CA ARG A 191 -41.10 -13.10 21.60
C ARG A 191 -40.33 -12.00 22.34
N SER A 192 -40.41 -10.76 21.86
CA SER A 192 -39.87 -9.63 22.62
C SER A 192 -40.59 -9.46 23.97
N LEU A 193 -39.84 -9.00 24.98
CA LEU A 193 -40.39 -8.65 26.29
C LEU A 193 -41.05 -7.28 26.32
N GLY A 194 -40.79 -6.41 25.34
CA GLY A 194 -41.34 -5.05 25.27
C GLY A 194 -40.76 -4.07 26.29
N ASP A 195 -39.67 -4.44 26.97
CA ASP A 195 -38.93 -3.62 27.91
C ASP A 195 -37.44 -3.61 27.53
N ALA A 196 -36.94 -2.42 27.18
CA ALA A 196 -35.58 -2.21 26.72
C ALA A 196 -34.50 -2.56 27.77
N SER A 197 -34.82 -2.54 29.06
CA SER A 197 -33.88 -2.85 30.15
C SER A 197 -33.54 -4.34 30.24
N VAL A 198 -34.44 -5.21 29.76
CA VAL A 198 -34.31 -6.68 29.82
C VAL A 198 -34.34 -7.36 28.45
N ARG A 199 -34.41 -6.58 27.36
CA ARG A 199 -34.44 -7.07 25.97
C ARG A 199 -33.36 -8.11 25.68
N ASP A 200 -32.16 -7.95 26.24
CA ASP A 200 -31.00 -8.82 26.06
C ASP A 200 -31.28 -10.27 26.49
N ALA A 201 -32.22 -10.52 27.41
CA ALA A 201 -32.62 -11.87 27.82
C ALA A 201 -33.26 -12.70 26.68
N THR A 202 -33.75 -12.02 25.63
CA THR A 202 -34.37 -12.65 24.45
C THR A 202 -33.45 -12.68 23.24
N PHE A 203 -32.25 -12.11 23.34
CA PHE A 203 -31.28 -12.13 22.26
C PHE A 203 -30.53 -13.46 22.27
N ALA A 204 -30.04 -13.88 21.11
CA ALA A 204 -29.14 -15.04 21.00
C ALA A 204 -27.73 -14.54 20.74
N PHE A 205 -26.81 -14.67 21.72
CA PHE A 205 -25.45 -14.16 21.65
C PHE A 205 -24.45 -15.19 21.12
N GLN A 206 -23.39 -14.71 20.47
CA GLN A 206 -22.42 -15.51 19.71
C GLN A 206 -23.09 -16.58 18.83
N ALA A 207 -24.23 -16.22 18.22
CA ALA A 207 -25.02 -17.15 17.43
C ALA A 207 -24.21 -17.64 16.23
N ALA A 208 -24.15 -18.95 16.02
CA ALA A 208 -23.37 -19.56 14.96
C ALA A 208 -24.09 -20.75 14.34
N LEU A 209 -23.85 -20.94 13.04
CA LEU A 209 -24.24 -22.13 12.29
C LEU A 209 -22.99 -22.89 11.88
N GLU A 210 -22.99 -24.20 12.13
CA GLU A 210 -22.09 -25.17 11.52
C GLU A 210 -22.92 -26.12 10.67
N ILE A 211 -22.54 -26.31 9.41
CA ILE A 211 -23.27 -27.16 8.47
C ILE A 211 -22.34 -28.24 7.97
N ARG A 212 -22.74 -29.49 8.18
CA ARG A 212 -22.02 -30.67 7.75
C ARG A 212 -22.83 -31.47 6.72
N SER A 213 -22.15 -31.89 5.66
CA SER A 213 -22.68 -32.77 4.62
C SER A 213 -21.97 -34.12 4.65
N LYS A 214 -22.72 -35.21 4.41
CA LYS A 214 -22.13 -36.55 4.26
C LYS A 214 -21.30 -36.71 2.99
N VAL A 215 -21.58 -35.88 1.98
CA VAL A 215 -20.85 -35.83 0.69
C VAL A 215 -20.14 -34.50 0.55
N PRO A 216 -19.01 -34.43 -0.18
CA PRO A 216 -18.30 -33.17 -0.39
C PRO A 216 -19.21 -32.09 -0.96
N LEU A 217 -19.04 -30.88 -0.47
CA LEU A 217 -19.66 -29.68 -0.99
C LEU A 217 -19.03 -29.34 -2.35
N VAL A 218 -19.79 -28.69 -3.20
CA VAL A 218 -19.30 -28.22 -4.50
C VAL A 218 -18.75 -26.81 -4.32
N PRO A 219 -17.52 -26.52 -4.74
CA PRO A 219 -17.02 -25.15 -4.70
C PRO A 219 -17.74 -24.29 -5.73
N ARG A 220 -18.02 -23.04 -5.37
CA ARG A 220 -18.58 -22.08 -6.31
C ARG A 220 -17.49 -21.57 -7.25
N PRO A 221 -17.68 -21.64 -8.58
CA PRO A 221 -16.74 -21.05 -9.51
C PRO A 221 -16.87 -19.52 -9.54
N ASN A 222 -15.75 -18.84 -9.74
CA ASN A 222 -15.72 -17.40 -9.98
C ASN A 222 -15.99 -17.10 -11.47
N LEU A 223 -17.26 -16.99 -11.85
CA LEU A 223 -17.62 -16.70 -13.24
C LEU A 223 -17.23 -15.28 -13.69
N ARG A 224 -17.15 -14.33 -12.74
CA ARG A 224 -16.90 -12.93 -13.05
C ARG A 224 -15.60 -12.77 -13.85
N GLY A 225 -14.52 -13.42 -13.43
CA GLY A 225 -13.24 -13.30 -14.14
C GLY A 225 -13.17 -14.11 -15.44
N LEU A 226 -13.96 -15.19 -15.57
CA LEU A 226 -14.03 -16.00 -16.80
C LEU A 226 -14.72 -15.27 -17.95
N GLU A 227 -15.76 -14.48 -17.65
CA GLU A 227 -16.56 -13.74 -18.62
C GLU A 227 -16.14 -12.27 -18.77
N SER A 228 -15.11 -11.84 -18.03
CA SER A 228 -14.67 -10.45 -18.05
C SER A 228 -13.78 -10.13 -19.26
N ASP A 229 -14.05 -8.98 -19.88
CA ASP A 229 -13.14 -8.38 -20.84
C ASP A 229 -11.95 -7.67 -20.16
N GLU A 230 -12.03 -7.42 -18.84
CA GLU A 230 -10.96 -6.78 -18.09
C GLU A 230 -9.78 -7.73 -17.88
N TRP A 231 -8.59 -7.32 -18.34
CA TRP A 231 -7.35 -8.09 -18.23
C TRP A 231 -7.06 -8.54 -16.80
N ASP A 232 -7.15 -7.63 -15.82
CA ASP A 232 -6.86 -7.94 -14.42
C ASP A 232 -7.81 -8.99 -13.81
N GLU A 233 -9.10 -8.97 -14.20
CA GLU A 233 -10.08 -9.95 -13.70
C GLU A 233 -9.80 -11.33 -14.30
N ARG A 234 -9.37 -11.41 -15.57
CA ARG A 234 -8.93 -12.67 -16.19
C ARG A 234 -7.65 -13.22 -15.57
N VAL A 235 -6.68 -12.36 -15.25
CA VAL A 235 -5.45 -12.75 -14.53
C VAL A 235 -5.79 -13.26 -13.14
N ALA A 236 -6.68 -12.57 -12.40
CA ALA A 236 -7.11 -12.99 -11.08
C ALA A 236 -7.85 -14.34 -11.11
N ASP A 237 -8.74 -14.58 -12.07
CA ASP A 237 -9.41 -15.89 -12.23
C ASP A 237 -8.40 -17.01 -12.47
N LEU A 238 -7.39 -16.79 -13.31
CA LEU A 238 -6.32 -17.75 -13.53
C LEU A 238 -5.52 -17.98 -12.24
N GLN A 239 -5.02 -16.92 -11.61
CA GLN A 239 -4.07 -16.99 -10.49
C GLN A 239 -4.67 -17.52 -9.18
N TYR A 240 -5.97 -17.28 -8.96
CA TYR A 240 -6.71 -17.71 -7.77
C TYR A 240 -7.63 -18.90 -8.07
N ARG A 241 -7.38 -19.64 -9.16
CA ARG A 241 -8.14 -20.83 -9.56
C ARG A 241 -8.18 -21.95 -8.52
N ASP A 242 -7.21 -21.96 -7.61
CA ASP A 242 -7.07 -22.92 -6.51
C ASP A 242 -7.68 -22.40 -5.20
N VAL A 243 -8.27 -21.20 -5.20
CA VAL A 243 -9.00 -20.64 -4.06
C VAL A 243 -10.48 -20.90 -4.24
N TRP A 244 -10.96 -21.87 -3.47
CA TRP A 244 -12.33 -22.35 -3.54
C TRP A 244 -13.25 -21.57 -2.59
N GLU A 245 -14.39 -21.11 -3.09
CA GLU A 245 -15.47 -20.55 -2.28
C GLU A 245 -16.55 -21.62 -2.05
N TYR A 246 -16.61 -22.23 -0.86
CA TYR A 246 -17.62 -23.26 -0.55
C TYR A 246 -18.91 -22.72 0.04
N ALA A 247 -18.87 -21.54 0.65
CA ALA A 247 -20.04 -20.89 1.24
C ALA A 247 -19.95 -19.37 1.13
N VAL A 248 -21.12 -18.72 1.04
CA VAL A 248 -21.27 -17.27 1.18
C VAL A 248 -22.24 -16.98 2.30
N GLY A 249 -21.81 -16.18 3.26
CA GLY A 249 -22.65 -15.78 4.37
C GLY A 249 -23.62 -14.64 4.02
N HIS A 250 -24.73 -14.62 4.75
CA HIS A 250 -25.78 -13.60 4.71
C HIS A 250 -25.88 -12.97 6.09
N GLY A 251 -25.52 -11.69 6.19
CA GLY A 251 -25.43 -11.02 7.49
C GLY A 251 -24.28 -11.51 8.38
N ILE A 252 -23.42 -12.41 7.89
CA ILE A 252 -22.26 -12.96 8.61
C ILE A 252 -21.22 -13.43 7.59
N ALA A 253 -19.96 -13.63 7.98
CA ALA A 253 -18.98 -14.30 7.14
C ALA A 253 -19.01 -15.82 7.33
N THR A 254 -18.29 -16.56 6.49
CA THR A 254 -18.24 -18.02 6.54
C THR A 254 -16.79 -18.51 6.45
N ARG A 255 -16.57 -19.71 6.99
CA ARG A 255 -15.32 -20.44 6.89
C ARG A 255 -15.61 -21.84 6.38
N ALA A 256 -14.82 -22.31 5.43
CA ALA A 256 -14.84 -23.67 4.96
C ALA A 256 -13.76 -24.48 5.67
N VAL A 257 -14.10 -25.67 6.14
CA VAL A 257 -13.15 -26.63 6.71
C VAL A 257 -12.78 -27.62 5.62
N LEU A 258 -11.51 -27.59 5.21
CA LEU A 258 -10.96 -28.50 4.22
C LEU A 258 -10.29 -29.68 4.93
N ASP A 259 -10.50 -30.88 4.41
CA ASP A 259 -9.72 -32.06 4.82
C ASP A 259 -8.37 -32.14 4.06
N GLY A 260 -7.60 -33.19 4.34
CA GLY A 260 -6.26 -33.39 3.74
C GLY A 260 -6.26 -33.54 2.22
N ASP A 261 -7.40 -33.89 1.61
CA ASP A 261 -7.58 -34.06 0.17
C ASP A 261 -8.15 -32.80 -0.51
N CYS A 262 -8.22 -31.68 0.21
CA CYS A 262 -8.85 -30.42 -0.21
C CYS A 262 -10.37 -30.53 -0.46
N GLU A 263 -11.04 -31.57 0.05
CA GLU A 263 -12.49 -31.65 0.03
C GLU A 263 -13.08 -30.85 1.20
N CYS A 264 -14.23 -30.22 0.97
CA CYS A 264 -14.96 -29.52 2.01
C CYS A 264 -16.25 -30.26 2.34
N ARG A 265 -16.42 -30.67 3.60
CA ARG A 265 -17.67 -31.30 4.10
C ARG A 265 -18.37 -30.46 5.15
N GLU A 266 -17.70 -29.44 5.64
CA GLU A 266 -18.14 -28.61 6.76
C GLU A 266 -17.87 -27.14 6.50
N VAL A 267 -18.88 -26.31 6.76
CA VAL A 267 -18.78 -24.86 6.72
C VAL A 267 -19.38 -24.26 7.98
N ASP A 268 -18.77 -23.22 8.51
CA ASP A 268 -19.21 -22.53 9.73
C ASP A 268 -19.31 -21.02 9.54
N THR A 269 -20.20 -20.37 10.28
CA THR A 269 -20.35 -18.91 10.27
C THR A 269 -19.37 -18.21 11.21
N ARG A 270 -18.87 -17.04 10.82
CA ARG A 270 -17.90 -16.24 11.57
C ARG A 270 -18.31 -14.76 11.65
N TRP A 271 -18.47 -14.25 12.87
CA TRP A 271 -18.68 -12.82 13.12
C TRP A 271 -17.42 -11.98 12.96
N ILE A 272 -16.27 -12.59 13.27
CA ILE A 272 -14.95 -11.99 13.12
C ILE A 272 -14.14 -12.92 12.20
N PRO A 273 -14.35 -12.86 10.87
CA PRO A 273 -13.57 -13.68 9.94
C PRO A 273 -12.09 -13.28 10.00
N GLY A 274 -11.22 -14.28 9.95
CA GLY A 274 -9.78 -14.10 9.82
C GLY A 274 -9.28 -14.63 8.48
N ALA A 275 -8.35 -13.92 7.86
CA ALA A 275 -7.63 -14.37 6.68
C ALA A 275 -6.14 -14.09 6.84
N GLU A 276 -5.32 -15.11 6.68
CA GLU A 276 -3.88 -14.95 6.61
C GLU A 276 -3.47 -14.64 5.17
N VAL A 277 -2.77 -13.52 5.00
CA VAL A 277 -2.17 -13.14 3.73
C VAL A 277 -0.69 -13.46 3.80
N GLU A 278 -0.29 -14.45 3.02
CA GLU A 278 1.09 -14.92 2.91
C GLU A 278 2.03 -13.80 2.47
N ARG A 279 3.30 -13.91 2.91
CA ARG A 279 4.31 -12.92 2.60
C ARG A 279 4.93 -13.21 1.24
N VAL A 280 4.93 -12.22 0.35
CA VAL A 280 5.70 -12.26 -0.89
C VAL A 280 7.10 -11.70 -0.66
N ALA A 281 8.13 -12.44 -1.05
CA ALA A 281 9.53 -12.07 -0.90
C ALA A 281 10.31 -12.22 -2.23
N PRO A 282 11.43 -11.50 -2.41
CA PRO A 282 12.31 -11.68 -3.56
C PRO A 282 12.89 -13.10 -3.58
N ALA A 283 12.85 -13.75 -4.74
CA ALA A 283 13.43 -15.08 -4.92
C ALA A 283 14.93 -14.99 -5.25
N PRO A 284 15.81 -15.79 -4.63
CA PRO A 284 17.23 -15.82 -4.98
C PRO A 284 17.46 -16.48 -6.35
N ILE A 285 18.48 -16.01 -7.06
CA ILE A 285 18.90 -16.57 -8.36
C ILE A 285 20.35 -17.01 -8.22
N GLN A 286 20.61 -18.31 -8.37
CA GLN A 286 21.94 -18.88 -8.16
C GLN A 286 22.87 -18.54 -9.32
N GLY A 287 24.14 -18.30 -9.04
CA GLY A 287 25.16 -18.08 -10.07
C GLY A 287 25.08 -16.74 -10.80
N VAL A 288 24.23 -15.81 -10.35
CA VAL A 288 24.19 -14.42 -10.85
C VAL A 288 24.87 -13.52 -9.82
N GLU A 289 25.78 -12.65 -10.28
CA GLU A 289 26.39 -11.67 -9.38
C GLU A 289 25.40 -10.54 -9.05
N LEU A 290 25.16 -10.34 -7.77
CA LEU A 290 24.20 -9.36 -7.25
C LEU A 290 24.85 -8.34 -6.33
N ARG A 291 26.09 -8.58 -5.88
CA ARG A 291 26.81 -7.68 -4.96
C ARG A 291 27.19 -6.42 -5.71
N MET A 292 26.70 -5.28 -5.21
CA MET A 292 26.88 -3.97 -5.87
C MET A 292 28.36 -3.63 -6.03
N GLU A 293 29.20 -3.97 -5.06
CA GLU A 293 30.64 -3.68 -5.09
C GLU A 293 31.37 -4.49 -6.17
N GLU A 294 30.96 -5.73 -6.42
CA GLU A 294 31.53 -6.58 -7.47
C GLU A 294 31.09 -6.12 -8.86
N LEU A 295 29.82 -5.69 -8.99
CA LEU A 295 29.32 -5.08 -10.22
C LEU A 295 30.01 -3.74 -10.52
N ALA A 296 30.38 -2.98 -9.48
CA ALA A 296 31.19 -1.77 -9.62
C ALA A 296 32.63 -2.07 -10.07
N ALA A 297 33.17 -3.23 -9.68
CA ALA A 297 34.53 -3.67 -9.96
C ALA A 297 34.67 -4.54 -11.23
N LEU A 298 33.63 -4.66 -12.06
CA LEU A 298 33.71 -5.41 -13.33
C LEU A 298 34.91 -4.90 -14.16
N PRO A 299 35.75 -5.77 -14.74
CA PRO A 299 36.93 -5.33 -15.50
C PRO A 299 36.59 -4.93 -16.94
N ASP A 300 35.68 -5.65 -17.60
CA ASP A 300 35.28 -5.45 -18.98
C ASP A 300 33.84 -5.92 -19.26
N ALA A 301 33.38 -5.69 -20.49
CA ALA A 301 32.04 -6.08 -20.95
C ALA A 301 31.84 -7.61 -21.04
N ALA A 302 32.89 -8.35 -21.39
CA ALA A 302 32.82 -9.81 -21.50
C ALA A 302 32.53 -10.44 -20.12
N THR A 303 33.21 -9.95 -19.08
CA THR A 303 32.98 -10.34 -17.70
C THR A 303 31.60 -9.90 -17.22
N ALA A 304 31.16 -8.69 -17.58
CA ALA A 304 29.81 -8.22 -17.26
C ALA A 304 28.74 -9.16 -17.82
N SER A 305 28.85 -9.53 -19.10
CA SER A 305 27.94 -10.51 -19.72
C SER A 305 28.01 -11.86 -19.01
N ALA A 306 29.20 -12.42 -18.78
CA ALA A 306 29.35 -13.71 -18.13
C ALA A 306 28.70 -13.78 -16.73
N ARG A 307 28.82 -12.70 -15.94
CA ARG A 307 28.28 -12.61 -14.58
C ARG A 307 26.77 -12.37 -14.51
N LEU A 308 26.17 -11.79 -15.56
CA LEU A 308 24.76 -11.37 -15.58
C LEU A 308 23.87 -12.24 -16.48
N SER A 309 24.39 -12.87 -17.54
CA SER A 309 23.61 -13.66 -18.51
C SER A 309 22.88 -14.86 -17.89
N GLY A 310 23.36 -15.37 -16.75
CA GLY A 310 22.66 -16.39 -15.97
C GLY A 310 21.24 -15.99 -15.54
N LEU A 311 21.00 -14.68 -15.35
CA LEU A 311 19.69 -14.12 -15.02
C LEU A 311 18.67 -14.40 -16.10
N VAL A 312 19.01 -14.04 -17.35
CA VAL A 312 18.14 -14.21 -18.52
C VAL A 312 17.97 -15.70 -18.84
N THR A 313 19.05 -16.47 -18.75
CA THR A 313 19.05 -17.91 -19.05
C THR A 313 18.08 -18.65 -18.12
N GLN A 314 18.19 -18.42 -16.80
CA GLN A 314 17.31 -19.04 -15.82
C GLN A 314 15.87 -18.53 -15.94
N TYR A 315 15.67 -17.24 -16.25
CA TYR A 315 14.32 -16.70 -16.43
C TYR A 315 13.62 -17.33 -17.64
N ARG A 316 14.31 -17.47 -18.78
CA ARG A 316 13.78 -18.14 -19.98
C ARG A 316 13.44 -19.61 -19.71
N ALA A 317 14.33 -20.34 -19.03
CA ALA A 317 14.06 -21.72 -18.64
C ALA A 317 12.83 -21.83 -17.70
N TRP A 318 12.66 -20.88 -16.78
CA TRP A 318 11.45 -20.81 -15.94
C TRP A 318 10.19 -20.54 -16.78
N ILE A 319 10.24 -19.60 -17.75
CA ILE A 319 9.10 -19.30 -18.64
C ILE A 319 8.67 -20.56 -19.40
N GLU A 320 9.62 -21.30 -19.97
CA GLU A 320 9.36 -22.56 -20.67
C GLU A 320 8.69 -23.58 -19.76
N LYS A 321 9.22 -23.79 -18.55
CA LYS A 321 8.64 -24.69 -17.55
C LYS A 321 7.22 -24.28 -17.13
N GLN A 322 6.93 -22.99 -17.00
CA GLN A 322 5.57 -22.52 -16.70
C GLN A 322 4.60 -22.79 -17.86
N GLY A 323 5.10 -22.81 -19.11
CA GLY A 323 4.34 -23.18 -20.30
C GLY A 323 3.75 -24.60 -20.23
N GLU A 324 4.44 -25.52 -19.55
CA GLU A 324 3.99 -26.91 -19.34
C GLU A 324 2.82 -27.01 -18.34
N ASN A 325 2.71 -26.04 -17.42
CA ASN A 325 1.73 -26.04 -16.32
C ASN A 325 0.48 -25.20 -16.60
N VAL A 326 0.28 -24.77 -17.85
CA VAL A 326 -0.87 -23.97 -18.25
C VAL A 326 -2.17 -24.80 -18.18
N PRO A 327 -3.24 -24.32 -17.50
CA PRO A 327 -4.49 -25.06 -17.41
C PRO A 327 -5.10 -25.31 -18.80
N ALA A 328 -5.54 -26.55 -19.04
CA ALA A 328 -6.12 -26.94 -20.33
C ALA A 328 -7.54 -26.36 -20.55
N LYS A 329 -8.30 -26.17 -19.48
CA LYS A 329 -9.65 -25.58 -19.47
C LYS A 329 -9.84 -24.65 -18.24
N PRO A 330 -10.73 -23.65 -18.32
CA PRO A 330 -11.39 -23.15 -19.53
C PRO A 330 -10.41 -22.48 -20.51
N LYS A 331 -10.78 -22.37 -21.79
CA LYS A 331 -9.93 -21.74 -22.84
C LYS A 331 -9.44 -20.35 -22.45
N ALA A 332 -10.30 -19.56 -21.80
CA ALA A 332 -9.95 -18.23 -21.30
C ALA A 332 -8.72 -18.24 -20.37
N ARG A 333 -8.64 -19.19 -19.42
CA ARG A 333 -7.48 -19.33 -18.52
C ARG A 333 -6.20 -19.68 -19.29
N LYS A 334 -6.32 -20.56 -20.29
CA LYS A 334 -5.20 -20.95 -21.16
C LYS A 334 -4.65 -19.76 -21.95
N ASP A 335 -5.54 -18.97 -22.55
CA ASP A 335 -5.17 -17.81 -23.35
C ASP A 335 -4.55 -16.71 -22.48
N THR A 336 -5.11 -16.45 -21.29
CA THR A 336 -4.54 -15.54 -20.29
C THR A 336 -3.13 -15.98 -19.86
N ALA A 337 -2.94 -17.27 -19.54
CA ALA A 337 -1.64 -17.79 -19.12
C ALA A 337 -0.59 -17.64 -20.24
N ARG A 338 -0.94 -17.92 -21.49
CA ARG A 338 -0.05 -17.73 -22.64
C ARG A 338 0.37 -16.28 -22.82
N GLN A 339 -0.56 -15.34 -22.65
CA GLN A 339 -0.27 -13.92 -22.75
C GLN A 339 0.64 -13.46 -21.60
N LEU A 340 0.45 -13.95 -20.36
CA LEU A 340 1.35 -13.67 -19.24
C LEU A 340 2.78 -14.16 -19.52
N LEU A 341 2.94 -15.37 -20.06
CA LEU A 341 4.24 -15.92 -20.43
C LEU A 341 4.86 -15.17 -21.62
N ALA A 342 4.07 -14.67 -22.57
CA ALA A 342 4.55 -13.80 -23.63
C ALA A 342 5.11 -12.48 -23.06
N ASN A 343 4.41 -11.86 -22.10
CA ASN A 343 4.88 -10.64 -21.42
C ASN A 343 6.18 -10.91 -20.63
N ALA A 344 6.29 -12.06 -19.97
CA ALA A 344 7.54 -12.50 -19.34
C ALA A 344 8.69 -12.64 -20.35
N GLY A 345 8.42 -13.17 -21.55
CA GLY A 345 9.37 -13.26 -22.65
C GLY A 345 9.83 -11.89 -23.16
N VAL A 346 8.92 -10.91 -23.24
CA VAL A 346 9.26 -9.51 -23.57
C VAL A 346 10.20 -8.92 -22.52
N ALA A 347 9.89 -9.08 -21.23
CA ALA A 347 10.77 -8.62 -20.16
C ALA A 347 12.15 -9.28 -20.21
N ALA A 348 12.22 -10.60 -20.45
CA ALA A 348 13.48 -11.32 -20.61
C ALA A 348 14.33 -10.76 -21.76
N LYS A 349 13.71 -10.44 -22.91
CA LYS A 349 14.38 -9.81 -24.06
C LYS A 349 14.93 -8.43 -23.73
N ARG A 350 14.18 -7.61 -22.97
CA ARG A 350 14.59 -6.26 -22.56
C ARG A 350 15.76 -6.30 -21.57
N ILE A 351 15.73 -7.21 -20.59
CA ILE A 351 16.86 -7.45 -19.66
C ILE A 351 18.11 -7.86 -20.45
N GLU A 352 17.96 -8.77 -21.41
CA GLU A 352 19.06 -9.24 -22.26
C GLU A 352 19.65 -8.10 -23.10
N ALA A 353 18.80 -7.22 -23.67
CA ALA A 353 19.23 -6.04 -24.39
C ALA A 353 20.05 -5.10 -23.48
N GLY A 354 19.59 -4.84 -22.25
CA GLY A 354 20.32 -4.07 -21.26
C GLY A 354 21.71 -4.63 -20.94
N ILE A 355 21.83 -5.95 -20.80
CA ILE A 355 23.13 -6.61 -20.59
C ILE A 355 24.04 -6.42 -21.82
N LYS A 356 23.49 -6.52 -23.04
CA LYS A 356 24.26 -6.32 -24.28
C LYS A 356 24.78 -4.88 -24.42
N LEU A 357 24.02 -3.87 -23.95
CA LEU A 357 24.46 -2.47 -23.96
C LEU A 357 25.71 -2.22 -23.11
N LEU A 358 26.01 -3.08 -22.14
CA LEU A 358 27.25 -3.00 -21.36
C LEU A 358 28.51 -3.26 -22.20
N ALA A 359 28.38 -3.63 -23.47
CA ALA A 359 29.48 -3.65 -24.43
C ALA A 359 29.99 -2.24 -24.78
N GLU A 360 29.16 -1.22 -24.63
CA GLU A 360 29.55 0.18 -24.85
C GLU A 360 30.29 0.73 -23.63
N SER A 361 31.46 1.36 -23.85
CA SER A 361 32.36 1.78 -22.76
C SER A 361 31.72 2.77 -21.78
N GLN A 362 31.01 3.77 -22.30
CA GLN A 362 30.33 4.78 -21.47
C GLN A 362 29.14 4.20 -20.70
N VAL A 363 28.43 3.23 -21.28
CA VAL A 363 27.32 2.52 -20.61
C VAL A 363 27.86 1.67 -19.47
N LEU A 364 28.94 0.91 -19.71
CA LEU A 364 29.58 0.10 -18.69
C LEU A 364 30.14 0.94 -17.55
N ASP A 365 30.76 2.09 -17.84
CA ASP A 365 31.28 2.99 -16.82
C ASP A 365 30.15 3.63 -15.99
N ALA A 366 29.06 4.05 -16.64
CA ALA A 366 27.86 4.50 -15.94
C ALA A 366 27.27 3.41 -15.03
N PHE A 367 27.20 2.16 -15.52
CA PHE A 367 26.74 1.02 -14.74
C PHE A 367 27.63 0.73 -13.53
N ARG A 368 28.95 0.72 -13.69
CA ARG A 368 29.90 0.54 -12.58
C ARG A 368 29.77 1.62 -11.52
N THR A 369 29.73 2.87 -11.97
CA THR A 369 29.64 4.03 -11.08
C THR A 369 28.30 4.04 -10.34
N ALA A 370 27.19 3.72 -11.02
CA ALA A 370 25.87 3.59 -10.41
C ALA A 370 25.87 2.51 -9.31
N ASN A 371 26.46 1.34 -9.58
CA ASN A 371 26.60 0.29 -8.58
C ASN A 371 27.47 0.72 -7.38
N LYS A 372 28.58 1.44 -7.64
CA LYS A 372 29.46 1.98 -6.58
C LYS A 372 28.71 2.93 -5.65
N VAL A 373 28.00 3.91 -6.20
CA VAL A 373 27.28 4.90 -5.37
C VAL A 373 26.08 4.29 -4.65
N MET A 374 25.41 3.30 -5.25
CA MET A 374 24.34 2.53 -4.59
C MET A 374 24.88 1.69 -3.42
N ALA A 375 26.05 1.06 -3.57
CA ALA A 375 26.71 0.35 -2.48
C ALA A 375 27.06 1.29 -1.31
N VAL A 376 27.66 2.44 -1.62
CA VAL A 376 28.01 3.45 -0.62
C VAL A 376 26.76 3.95 0.11
N ALA A 377 25.70 4.29 -0.62
CA ALA A 377 24.44 4.74 -0.04
C ALA A 377 23.79 3.67 0.86
N ALA A 378 23.80 2.40 0.42
CA ALA A 378 23.30 1.28 1.20
C ALA A 378 24.07 1.08 2.51
N ARG A 379 25.40 1.16 2.49
CA ARG A 379 26.24 1.09 3.70
C ARG A 379 25.96 2.26 4.66
N ARG A 380 25.78 3.48 4.14
CA ARG A 380 25.42 4.64 4.99
C ARG A 380 24.06 4.44 5.66
N ARG A 381 23.07 3.95 4.92
CA ARG A 381 21.71 3.70 5.43
C ARG A 381 21.65 2.56 6.45
N ALA A 382 22.39 1.47 6.23
CA ALA A 382 22.42 0.32 7.14
C ALA A 382 23.41 0.49 8.31
N GLY A 383 24.40 1.37 8.17
CA GLY A 383 25.41 1.66 9.19
C GLY A 383 25.03 2.89 10.03
N PRO A 384 25.63 4.07 9.78
CA PRO A 384 25.52 5.25 10.65
C PRO A 384 24.10 5.82 10.78
N ILE A 385 23.25 5.64 9.76
CA ILE A 385 21.83 6.06 9.78
C ILE A 385 20.94 4.94 10.34
N GLY A 386 21.44 3.71 10.37
CA GLY A 386 20.71 2.54 10.86
C GLY A 386 20.53 2.55 12.39
N PRO A 387 19.61 1.71 12.90
CA PRO A 387 19.32 1.66 14.34
C PRO A 387 20.55 1.29 15.18
N ASP A 388 21.43 0.44 14.64
CA ASP A 388 22.64 -0.04 15.32
C ASP A 388 23.83 0.92 15.21
N LYS A 389 23.74 1.98 14.39
CA LYS A 389 24.80 2.97 14.13
C LYS A 389 26.19 2.36 13.83
N LYS A 390 26.23 1.24 13.11
CA LYS A 390 27.47 0.54 12.73
C LYS A 390 28.33 1.43 11.83
N ARG A 391 29.65 1.22 11.86
CA ARG A 391 30.52 1.87 10.88
C ARG A 391 30.22 1.30 9.49
N PRO A 392 30.27 2.10 8.41
CA PRO A 392 29.96 1.64 7.06
C PRO A 392 30.73 0.38 6.63
N GLU A 393 31.99 0.25 7.03
CA GLU A 393 32.86 -0.90 6.76
C GLU A 393 32.41 -2.19 7.45
N ASP A 394 31.74 -2.09 8.61
CA ASP A 394 31.24 -3.25 9.38
C ASP A 394 29.88 -3.75 8.86
N VAL A 395 29.27 -3.03 7.90
CA VAL A 395 28.03 -3.46 7.25
C VAL A 395 28.35 -4.56 6.24
N PRO A 396 27.56 -5.65 6.15
CA PRO A 396 27.72 -6.65 5.09
C PRO A 396 27.66 -6.01 3.69
N ALA A 397 28.41 -6.58 2.75
CA ALA A 397 28.46 -6.09 1.37
C ALA A 397 27.03 -5.98 0.78
N PRO A 398 26.59 -4.78 0.34
CA PRO A 398 25.26 -4.61 -0.22
C PRO A 398 25.08 -5.41 -1.51
N ALA A 399 23.91 -6.04 -1.64
CA ALA A 399 23.53 -6.77 -2.84
C ALA A 399 22.14 -6.36 -3.31
N TRP A 400 21.94 -6.38 -4.63
CA TRP A 400 20.65 -6.23 -5.24
C TRP A 400 19.76 -7.43 -4.90
N ARG A 401 18.48 -7.15 -4.68
CA ARG A 401 17.44 -8.17 -4.87
C ARG A 401 17.32 -8.42 -6.38
N PRO A 402 17.13 -9.66 -6.85
CA PRO A 402 17.19 -9.95 -8.29
C PRO A 402 16.26 -9.11 -9.16
N PHE A 403 15.04 -8.84 -8.68
CA PHE A 403 14.09 -7.98 -9.41
C PHE A 403 14.59 -6.53 -9.55
N GLN A 404 15.36 -6.00 -8.59
CA GLN A 404 15.87 -4.63 -8.64
C GLN A 404 16.91 -4.50 -9.76
N LEU A 405 17.85 -5.44 -9.84
CA LEU A 405 18.86 -5.46 -10.89
C LEU A 405 18.24 -5.73 -12.26
N ALA A 406 17.28 -6.64 -12.34
CA ALA A 406 16.54 -6.89 -13.57
C ALA A 406 15.77 -5.65 -14.05
N PHE A 407 15.14 -4.91 -13.13
CA PHE A 407 14.45 -3.66 -13.44
C PHE A 407 15.40 -2.57 -13.92
N LEU A 408 16.59 -2.45 -13.31
CA LEU A 408 17.63 -1.56 -13.80
C LEU A 408 18.04 -1.93 -15.24
N LEU A 409 18.39 -3.19 -15.48
CA LEU A 409 18.87 -3.70 -16.77
C LEU A 409 17.83 -3.51 -17.89
N MET A 410 16.56 -3.86 -17.64
CA MET A 410 15.52 -3.75 -18.67
C MET A 410 15.23 -2.32 -19.11
N ASN A 411 15.57 -1.32 -18.29
CA ASN A 411 15.33 0.09 -18.58
C ASN A 411 16.53 0.81 -19.21
N LEU A 412 17.70 0.16 -19.32
CA LEU A 412 18.90 0.83 -19.84
C LEU A 412 18.73 1.29 -21.29
N ASP A 413 18.10 0.49 -22.14
CA ASP A 413 17.88 0.84 -23.55
C ASP A 413 17.05 2.12 -23.70
N GLY A 414 15.98 2.25 -22.92
CA GLY A 414 15.17 3.47 -22.87
C GLY A 414 15.93 4.71 -22.37
N ILE A 415 17.09 4.58 -21.73
CA ILE A 415 17.95 5.70 -21.32
C ILE A 415 19.04 5.98 -22.37
N VAL A 416 19.72 4.93 -22.84
CA VAL A 416 20.86 5.00 -23.75
C VAL A 416 20.43 5.40 -25.17
N HIS A 417 19.25 4.97 -25.61
CA HIS A 417 18.70 5.20 -26.95
C HIS A 417 17.40 6.04 -26.89
N PRO A 418 17.48 7.39 -26.86
CA PRO A 418 16.31 8.24 -26.67
C PRO A 418 15.27 8.20 -27.81
N ALA A 419 15.66 7.79 -29.01
CA ALA A 419 14.76 7.58 -30.14
C ALA A 419 14.23 6.14 -30.25
N GLY A 420 14.64 5.25 -29.33
CA GLY A 420 14.24 3.85 -29.32
C GLY A 420 12.79 3.66 -28.83
N PRO A 421 12.12 2.57 -29.25
CA PRO A 421 10.73 2.30 -28.86
C PRO A 421 10.57 2.07 -27.35
N ASP A 422 11.62 1.61 -26.66
CA ASP A 422 11.60 1.39 -25.20
C ASP A 422 11.33 2.70 -24.43
N ARG A 423 11.77 3.84 -24.99
CA ARG A 423 11.55 5.17 -24.41
C ARG A 423 10.07 5.50 -24.19
N GLU A 424 9.19 4.99 -25.07
CA GLU A 424 7.74 5.23 -25.03
C GLU A 424 6.98 4.32 -24.06
N VAL A 425 7.64 3.27 -23.54
CA VAL A 425 7.05 2.32 -22.58
C VAL A 425 7.13 2.90 -21.17
N VAL A 426 6.00 2.89 -20.46
CA VAL A 426 5.95 3.15 -19.02
C VAL A 426 6.18 1.85 -18.27
N ASP A 427 7.27 1.78 -17.53
CA ASP A 427 7.61 0.60 -16.74
C ASP A 427 7.06 0.73 -15.31
N LEU A 428 6.07 -0.10 -14.99
CA LEU A 428 5.41 -0.13 -13.68
C LEU A 428 6.03 -1.19 -12.78
N LEU A 429 6.85 -0.77 -11.82
CA LEU A 429 7.41 -1.60 -10.78
C LEU A 429 6.34 -1.95 -9.73
N PHE A 430 5.85 -3.19 -9.80
CA PHE A 430 4.85 -3.75 -8.90
C PHE A 430 5.46 -4.79 -7.98
N PHE A 431 5.63 -4.41 -6.70
CA PHE A 431 6.13 -5.30 -5.65
C PHE A 431 5.53 -4.87 -4.30
N PRO A 432 5.28 -5.79 -3.35
CA PRO A 432 4.80 -5.46 -2.01
C PRO A 432 5.57 -4.33 -1.30
N THR A 433 4.91 -3.67 -0.33
CA THR A 433 5.56 -2.68 0.55
C THR A 433 6.69 -3.31 1.35
N GLY A 434 7.81 -2.60 1.52
CA GLY A 434 9.05 -3.15 2.10
C GLY A 434 9.82 -4.11 1.16
N GLY A 435 9.35 -4.26 -0.08
CA GLY A 435 9.97 -5.09 -1.11
C GLY A 435 11.28 -4.55 -1.69
N GLY A 436 11.67 -3.31 -1.37
CA GLY A 436 12.87 -2.67 -1.93
C GLY A 436 12.65 -2.07 -3.32
N LYS A 437 11.43 -1.57 -3.62
CA LYS A 437 11.14 -0.91 -4.90
C LYS A 437 12.02 0.33 -5.11
N THR A 438 12.26 1.07 -4.04
CA THR A 438 13.04 2.30 -4.05
C THR A 438 14.44 2.11 -4.62
N GLU A 439 15.16 1.09 -4.17
CA GLU A 439 16.52 0.87 -4.62
C GLU A 439 16.59 0.61 -6.14
N ALA A 440 15.55 -0.02 -6.73
CA ALA A 440 15.51 -0.30 -8.17
C ALA A 440 15.47 1.00 -9.00
N TYR A 441 14.53 1.91 -8.72
CA TYR A 441 14.42 3.16 -9.47
C TYR A 441 15.54 4.16 -9.10
N LEU A 442 16.07 4.11 -7.87
CA LEU A 442 17.23 4.93 -7.49
C LEU A 442 18.51 4.46 -8.19
N GLY A 443 18.68 3.15 -8.40
CA GLY A 443 19.75 2.61 -9.25
C GLY A 443 19.66 3.12 -10.69
N LEU A 444 18.44 3.16 -11.26
CA LEU A 444 18.21 3.70 -12.60
C LEU A 444 18.46 5.21 -12.66
N ALA A 445 18.06 5.96 -11.63
CA ALA A 445 18.38 7.38 -11.51
C ALA A 445 19.90 7.62 -11.46
N ALA A 446 20.63 6.86 -10.63
CA ALA A 446 22.08 6.93 -10.55
C ALA A 446 22.75 6.67 -11.91
N PHE A 447 22.34 5.60 -12.60
CA PHE A 447 22.81 5.29 -13.94
C PHE A 447 22.54 6.44 -14.92
N THR A 448 21.31 6.98 -14.94
CA THR A 448 20.89 8.05 -15.84
C THR A 448 21.72 9.32 -15.62
N LEU A 449 21.92 9.69 -14.36
CA LEU A 449 22.69 10.87 -13.96
C LEU A 449 24.17 10.75 -14.36
N VAL A 450 24.80 9.61 -14.10
CA VAL A 450 26.20 9.38 -14.47
C VAL A 450 26.34 9.31 -15.98
N TYR A 451 25.48 8.57 -16.67
CA TYR A 451 25.51 8.43 -18.12
C TYR A 451 25.38 9.79 -18.83
N ARG A 452 24.50 10.68 -18.33
CA ARG A 452 24.41 12.07 -18.82
C ARG A 452 25.74 12.82 -18.68
N ARG A 453 26.45 12.69 -17.56
CA ARG A 453 27.76 13.34 -17.35
C ARG A 453 28.86 12.76 -18.22
N LEU A 454 28.86 11.44 -18.46
CA LEU A 454 29.86 10.80 -19.29
C LEU A 454 29.68 11.11 -20.78
N THR A 455 28.44 11.32 -21.23
CA THR A 455 28.13 11.58 -22.64
C THR A 455 28.09 13.07 -23.02
N ARG A 456 28.16 13.98 -22.04
CA ARG A 456 28.10 15.44 -22.27
C ARG A 456 29.23 16.14 -21.55
N THR A 457 29.96 16.98 -22.27
CA THR A 457 31.15 17.66 -21.76
C THR A 457 30.82 18.88 -20.89
N GLY A 458 31.54 19.02 -19.77
CA GLY A 458 31.48 20.20 -18.91
C GLY A 458 30.08 20.51 -18.37
N VAL A 459 29.67 21.77 -18.44
CA VAL A 459 28.34 22.22 -17.97
C VAL A 459 27.19 21.67 -18.82
N GLY A 460 27.45 21.17 -20.04
CA GLY A 460 26.42 20.62 -20.92
C GLY A 460 25.73 19.36 -20.37
N GLY A 461 26.34 18.69 -19.38
CA GLY A 461 25.74 17.57 -18.63
C GLY A 461 24.96 17.99 -17.38
N ALA A 462 24.86 19.29 -17.07
CA ALA A 462 24.13 19.80 -15.92
C ALA A 462 22.61 19.95 -16.21
N GLY A 463 21.90 20.51 -15.24
CA GLY A 463 20.44 20.69 -15.30
C GLY A 463 19.67 19.46 -14.82
N LEU A 464 18.35 19.61 -14.74
CA LEU A 464 17.45 18.56 -14.28
C LEU A 464 17.46 17.36 -15.24
N SER A 465 17.74 16.17 -14.70
CA SER A 465 17.77 14.90 -15.44
C SER A 465 16.74 13.91 -14.88
N VAL A 466 16.58 13.86 -13.55
CA VAL A 466 15.62 12.98 -12.88
C VAL A 466 14.54 13.80 -12.16
N LEU A 467 13.30 13.68 -12.61
CA LEU A 467 12.14 14.27 -11.95
C LEU A 467 11.35 13.18 -11.22
N MET A 468 11.34 13.23 -9.89
CA MET A 468 10.60 12.31 -9.04
C MET A 468 9.33 12.97 -8.49
N ARG A 469 8.19 12.32 -8.67
CA ARG A 469 6.86 12.86 -8.38
C ARG A 469 6.19 12.15 -7.21
N TYR A 470 5.53 12.93 -6.37
CA TYR A 470 4.81 12.42 -5.20
C TYR A 470 3.43 13.05 -5.02
N THR A 471 2.54 12.27 -4.40
CA THR A 471 1.32 12.75 -3.74
C THR A 471 1.63 12.97 -2.25
N LEU A 472 1.63 14.22 -1.77
CA LEU A 472 2.01 14.63 -0.41
C LEU A 472 1.49 13.69 0.71
N ARG A 473 2.36 12.92 1.39
CA ARG A 473 2.07 12.14 2.62
C ARG A 473 3.33 11.94 3.49
N LEU A 474 3.18 11.46 4.72
CA LEU A 474 4.29 11.17 5.67
C LEU A 474 5.41 10.28 5.08
N LEU A 475 5.08 9.42 4.10
CA LEU A 475 5.99 8.53 3.38
C LEU A 475 7.10 9.28 2.60
N THR A 476 6.93 10.59 2.38
CA THR A 476 7.83 11.45 1.60
C THR A 476 9.19 11.64 2.28
N LEU A 477 9.27 11.58 3.61
CA LEU A 477 10.50 11.86 4.36
C LEU A 477 11.54 10.74 4.25
N ASP A 478 11.15 9.47 4.36
CA ASP A 478 12.11 8.36 4.23
C ASP A 478 12.65 8.25 2.80
N GLN A 479 11.78 8.47 1.81
CA GLN A 479 12.18 8.44 0.40
C GLN A 479 13.08 9.62 0.03
N LEU A 480 12.78 10.82 0.55
CA LEU A 480 13.68 11.98 0.47
C LEU A 480 15.04 11.66 1.09
N GLY A 481 15.08 11.05 2.28
CA GLY A 481 16.32 10.66 2.94
C GLY A 481 17.16 9.68 2.10
N ARG A 482 16.53 8.69 1.45
CA ARG A 482 17.21 7.73 0.57
C ARG A 482 17.77 8.40 -0.69
N ALA A 483 16.98 9.22 -1.37
CA ALA A 483 17.42 9.97 -2.55
C ALA A 483 18.55 10.95 -2.20
N ALA A 484 18.44 11.67 -1.07
CA ALA A 484 19.50 12.57 -0.60
C ALA A 484 20.80 11.81 -0.26
N THR A 485 20.70 10.61 0.32
CA THR A 485 21.88 9.75 0.56
C THR A 485 22.57 9.37 -0.75
N LEU A 486 21.80 8.99 -1.77
CA LEU A 486 22.33 8.67 -3.09
C LEU A 486 23.03 9.88 -3.73
N VAL A 487 22.40 11.06 -3.69
CA VAL A 487 23.00 12.27 -4.27
C VAL A 487 24.25 12.70 -3.51
N CYS A 488 24.30 12.50 -2.18
CA CYS A 488 25.54 12.64 -1.43
C CYS A 488 26.64 11.69 -1.95
N ALA A 489 26.32 10.43 -2.21
CA ALA A 489 27.29 9.47 -2.75
C ALA A 489 27.77 9.88 -4.16
N LEU A 490 26.86 10.34 -5.04
CA LEU A 490 27.18 10.85 -6.37
C LEU A 490 28.08 12.09 -6.32
N GLU A 491 27.80 13.04 -5.43
CA GLU A 491 28.63 14.24 -5.29
C GLU A 491 30.03 13.91 -4.76
N ARG A 492 30.16 12.94 -3.83
CA ARG A 492 31.47 12.46 -3.38
C ARG A 492 32.26 11.79 -4.51
N GLU A 493 31.59 10.99 -5.33
CA GLU A 493 32.20 10.37 -6.51
C GLU A 493 32.68 11.43 -7.50
N ARG A 494 31.87 12.46 -7.76
CA ARG A 494 32.22 13.59 -8.63
C ARG A 494 33.40 14.39 -8.10
N GLN A 495 33.45 14.67 -6.80
CA GLN A 495 34.58 15.39 -6.19
C GLN A 495 35.92 14.64 -6.34
N GLN A 496 35.90 13.31 -6.39
CA GLN A 496 37.09 12.48 -6.60
C GLN A 496 37.47 12.34 -8.08
N HIS A 497 36.52 12.57 -8.99
CA HIS A 497 36.65 12.32 -10.43
C HIS A 497 36.03 13.45 -11.27
N ALA A 498 36.38 14.70 -10.95
CA ALA A 498 35.78 15.89 -11.57
C ALA A 498 36.13 16.01 -13.07
N ASP A 499 37.30 15.52 -13.46
CA ASP A 499 37.76 15.40 -14.84
C ASP A 499 36.81 14.54 -15.69
N ARG A 500 36.17 13.54 -15.07
CA ARG A 500 35.28 12.59 -15.73
C ARG A 500 33.80 12.95 -15.59
N LEU A 501 33.37 13.43 -14.42
CA LEU A 501 31.97 13.68 -14.10
C LEU A 501 31.56 15.17 -14.18
N GLY A 502 32.54 16.05 -14.46
CA GLY A 502 32.36 17.49 -14.59
C GLY A 502 32.40 18.25 -13.26
N ASP A 503 32.53 19.57 -13.36
CA ASP A 503 32.68 20.47 -12.22
C ASP A 503 31.36 20.84 -11.53
N TRP A 504 30.24 20.81 -12.27
CA TRP A 504 28.94 21.19 -11.72
C TRP A 504 28.43 20.11 -10.75
N PRO A 505 28.07 20.46 -9.50
CA PRO A 505 27.68 19.50 -8.47
C PRO A 505 26.49 18.58 -8.86
N PHE A 506 26.46 17.39 -8.28
CA PHE A 506 25.23 16.60 -8.22
C PHE A 506 24.40 17.09 -7.03
N GLU A 507 23.23 17.69 -7.30
CA GLU A 507 22.35 18.26 -6.28
C GLU A 507 20.94 17.67 -6.36
N ILE A 508 20.28 17.61 -5.19
CA ILE A 508 18.86 17.25 -5.06
C ILE A 508 18.03 18.46 -4.65
N GLY A 509 17.00 18.76 -5.44
CA GLY A 509 16.01 19.79 -5.14
C GLY A 509 14.77 19.20 -4.48
N LEU A 510 14.22 19.94 -3.51
CA LEU A 510 12.93 19.67 -2.92
C LEU A 510 11.94 20.78 -3.30
N TRP A 511 11.19 20.54 -4.37
CA TRP A 511 10.23 21.48 -4.94
C TRP A 511 8.82 21.07 -4.56
N VAL A 512 8.42 21.43 -3.35
CA VAL A 512 7.15 21.02 -2.73
C VAL A 512 6.41 22.20 -2.13
N GLY A 513 5.11 22.04 -1.85
CA GLY A 513 4.26 23.11 -1.36
C GLY A 513 4.82 23.89 -0.16
N ARG A 514 4.42 25.17 -0.07
CA ARG A 514 4.85 26.16 0.93
C ARG A 514 4.81 25.65 2.38
N GLY A 515 3.91 24.71 2.69
CA GLY A 515 3.81 24.10 4.01
C GLY A 515 5.08 23.37 4.44
N ALA A 516 5.78 22.72 3.50
CA ALA A 516 6.95 21.90 3.77
C ALA A 516 8.28 22.65 3.52
N THR A 517 8.39 23.47 2.48
CA THR A 517 9.59 24.25 2.15
C THR A 517 9.28 25.72 1.90
N PRO A 518 10.25 26.64 2.15
CA PRO A 518 10.11 28.03 1.72
C PRO A 518 10.14 28.16 0.20
N ASN A 519 9.31 29.03 -0.38
CA ASN A 519 9.40 29.36 -1.81
C ASN A 519 10.43 30.47 -2.07
N GLU A 520 10.57 31.42 -1.15
CA GLU A 520 11.43 32.60 -1.30
C GLU A 520 12.55 32.61 -0.26
N MET A 521 13.71 33.16 -0.61
CA MET A 521 14.79 33.35 0.36
C MET A 521 14.44 34.41 1.40
N GLY A 522 13.77 35.49 0.97
CA GLY A 522 13.43 36.65 1.78
C GLY A 522 14.63 37.54 2.13
N ARG A 523 14.36 38.67 2.79
CA ARG A 523 15.37 39.66 3.20
C ARG A 523 14.98 40.35 4.51
N LYS A 524 15.91 41.03 5.15
CA LYS A 524 15.61 41.80 6.36
C LYS A 524 14.58 42.88 6.07
N GLY A 525 13.51 42.91 6.88
CA GLY A 525 12.43 43.88 6.75
C GLY A 525 11.34 43.53 5.72
N ASP A 526 11.36 42.33 5.13
CA ASP A 526 10.33 41.88 4.17
C ASP A 526 8.96 41.53 4.80
N GLY A 527 8.93 41.27 6.12
CA GLY A 527 7.72 40.86 6.83
C GLY A 527 7.20 39.46 6.47
N ASN A 528 7.91 38.69 5.63
CA ASN A 528 7.43 37.38 5.17
C ASN A 528 7.86 36.27 6.16
N ALA A 529 6.94 35.87 7.04
CA ALA A 529 7.18 34.80 8.02
C ALA A 529 7.45 33.41 7.39
N ASN A 530 7.17 33.23 6.09
CA ASN A 530 7.36 31.96 5.37
C ASN A 530 8.67 31.91 4.57
N SER A 531 9.45 32.98 4.55
CA SER A 531 10.73 33.00 3.84
C SER A 531 11.76 32.07 4.48
N ALA A 532 12.73 31.62 3.68
CA ALA A 532 13.82 30.78 4.17
C ALA A 532 14.57 31.48 5.30
N ARG A 533 14.79 32.80 5.18
CA ARG A 533 15.38 33.64 6.22
C ARG A 533 14.59 33.57 7.52
N ALA A 534 13.29 33.87 7.49
CA ALA A 534 12.46 33.92 8.69
C ALA A 534 12.39 32.57 9.40
N ARG A 535 12.19 31.48 8.65
CA ARG A 535 12.17 30.11 9.21
C ARG A 535 13.52 29.71 9.81
N THR A 536 14.63 30.04 9.13
CA THR A 536 15.98 29.73 9.62
C THR A 536 16.29 30.47 10.92
N ILE A 537 16.01 31.78 11.00
CA ILE A 537 16.24 32.57 12.21
C ILE A 537 15.33 32.09 13.36
N ALA A 538 14.07 31.77 13.08
CA ALA A 538 13.15 31.25 14.09
C ALA A 538 13.61 29.91 14.68
N TYR A 539 14.09 28.98 13.82
CA TYR A 539 14.67 27.72 14.26
C TYR A 539 15.97 27.92 15.05
N GLN A 540 16.84 28.82 14.61
CA GLN A 540 18.10 29.11 15.30
C GLN A 540 17.88 29.69 16.71
N ASN A 541 16.87 30.55 16.87
CA ASN A 541 16.54 31.16 18.16
C ASN A 541 15.79 30.21 19.10
N ASN A 542 14.94 29.31 18.58
CA ASN A 542 14.19 28.36 19.40
C ASN A 542 14.05 26.98 18.71
N PRO A 543 15.12 26.17 18.67
CA PRO A 543 15.10 24.89 17.96
C PRO A 543 14.22 23.82 18.62
N LYS A 544 13.78 24.03 19.87
CA LYS A 544 12.85 23.11 20.58
C LYS A 544 11.38 23.43 20.29
N GLY A 545 11.05 24.70 20.05
CA GLY A 545 9.68 25.16 19.82
C GLY A 545 9.36 25.50 18.36
N LYS A 546 10.35 25.50 17.47
CA LYS A 546 10.19 25.77 16.04
C LYS A 546 10.75 24.61 15.22
N PRO A 547 10.08 24.23 14.11
CA PRO A 547 10.53 23.14 13.26
C PRO A 547 11.80 23.52 12.49
N SER A 548 12.52 22.51 12.01
CA SER A 548 13.64 22.67 11.08
C SER A 548 13.20 23.47 9.84
N PRO A 549 14.07 24.33 9.24
CA PRO A 549 13.72 25.11 8.06
C PRO A 549 13.43 24.26 6.81
N ILE A 550 13.89 23.01 6.82
CA ILE A 550 13.68 22.02 5.78
C ILE A 550 13.05 20.76 6.40
N PRO A 551 12.34 19.92 5.63
CA PRO A 551 11.72 18.70 6.14
C PRO A 551 12.74 17.56 6.23
N LEU A 552 13.86 17.80 6.90
CA LEU A 552 14.84 16.81 7.32
C LEU A 552 15.31 17.17 8.72
N GLU A 553 15.30 16.19 9.62
CA GLU A 553 15.80 16.35 10.99
C GLU A 553 17.25 15.90 11.15
N ASP A 554 17.69 14.93 10.36
CA ASP A 554 18.99 14.28 10.47
C ASP A 554 19.78 14.39 9.16
N CYS A 555 21.10 14.41 9.27
CA CYS A 555 22.02 14.40 8.13
C CYS A 555 21.85 13.11 7.32
N PRO A 556 21.53 13.19 6.02
CA PRO A 556 21.30 12.00 5.18
C PRO A 556 22.58 11.23 4.84
N TRP A 557 23.75 11.69 5.30
CA TRP A 557 25.02 10.99 5.10
C TRP A 557 25.47 10.20 6.32
N CYS A 558 25.38 10.78 7.52
CA CYS A 558 25.91 10.20 8.75
C CYS A 558 24.90 10.03 9.88
N GLY A 559 23.64 10.46 9.71
CA GLY A 559 22.58 10.33 10.71
C GLY A 559 22.70 11.28 11.91
N GLU A 560 23.64 12.23 11.90
CA GLU A 560 23.72 13.27 12.95
C GLU A 560 22.52 14.21 12.86
N LYS A 561 21.84 14.44 13.99
CA LYS A 561 20.74 15.40 14.08
C LYS A 561 21.20 16.82 13.74
N PHE A 562 20.44 17.51 12.90
CA PHE A 562 20.72 18.89 12.56
C PHE A 562 20.59 19.81 13.78
N LYS A 563 21.41 20.86 13.79
CA LYS A 563 21.48 21.87 14.86
C LYS A 563 21.28 23.26 14.24
N PRO A 564 21.04 24.31 15.03
CA PRO A 564 21.00 25.69 14.54
C PRO A 564 22.17 26.06 13.61
N THR A 565 23.37 25.58 13.93
CA THR A 565 24.60 25.79 13.15
C THR A 565 24.66 25.03 11.82
N SER A 566 23.75 24.10 11.58
CA SER A 566 23.66 23.36 10.32
C SER A 566 23.12 24.20 9.18
N PHE A 567 22.42 25.30 9.48
CA PHE A 567 21.75 26.14 8.50
C PHE A 567 22.44 27.49 8.40
N THR A 568 22.96 27.84 7.21
CA THR A 568 23.66 29.10 6.97
C THR A 568 23.04 29.85 5.81
N LEU A 569 22.65 31.10 6.07
CA LEU A 569 22.14 32.03 5.07
C LEU A 569 23.32 32.74 4.39
N VAL A 570 23.45 32.58 3.08
CA VAL A 570 24.61 33.05 2.29
C VAL A 570 24.13 34.02 1.21
N PRO A 571 24.86 35.13 0.93
CA PRO A 571 26.13 35.53 1.52
C PRO A 571 26.02 36.06 2.96
N ASN A 572 24.85 36.53 3.37
CA ASN A 572 24.60 36.98 4.73
C ASN A 572 23.11 36.82 5.10
N PRO A 573 22.74 36.89 6.40
CA PRO A 573 21.36 36.77 6.85
C PRO A 573 20.43 37.92 6.46
N ASP A 574 20.95 39.07 6.04
CA ASP A 574 20.14 40.26 5.75
C ASP A 574 19.64 40.26 4.30
N GLN A 575 20.44 39.76 3.35
CA GLN A 575 20.08 39.54 1.95
C GLN A 575 20.62 38.19 1.46
N PRO A 576 20.03 37.07 1.93
CA PRO A 576 20.48 35.76 1.52
C PRO A 576 20.03 35.41 0.10
N ALA A 577 20.94 34.83 -0.67
CA ALA A 577 20.71 34.26 -1.99
C ALA A 577 20.65 32.72 -1.97
N ASP A 578 21.13 32.08 -0.90
CA ASP A 578 21.11 30.62 -0.69
C ASP A 578 20.95 30.26 0.79
N LEU A 579 20.31 29.12 1.05
CA LEU A 579 20.32 28.42 2.33
C LEU A 579 21.25 27.21 2.23
N ARG A 580 22.47 27.31 2.78
CA ARG A 580 23.43 26.20 2.81
C ARG A 580 23.22 25.33 4.03
N ILE A 581 23.26 24.01 3.81
CA ILE A 581 23.06 23.01 4.86
C ILE A 581 24.39 22.27 5.06
N THR A 582 24.89 22.23 6.30
CA THR A 582 26.10 21.50 6.68
C THR A 582 25.84 20.60 7.88
N CYS A 583 26.52 19.46 7.92
CA CYS A 583 26.44 18.56 9.05
C CYS A 583 27.17 19.14 10.26
N ALA A 584 26.53 19.08 11.43
CA ALA A 584 27.12 19.52 12.69
C ALA A 584 28.21 18.56 13.22
N ASN A 585 28.24 17.31 12.73
CA ASN A 585 29.28 16.36 13.06
C ASN A 585 30.57 16.70 12.32
N ARG A 586 31.64 17.01 13.07
CA ARG A 586 32.96 17.38 12.53
C ARG A 586 33.68 16.26 11.79
N ALA A 587 33.27 15.00 11.99
CA ALA A 587 33.79 13.83 11.28
C ALA A 587 32.98 13.49 10.01
N CYS A 588 31.92 14.24 9.71
CA CYS A 588 31.14 14.05 8.50
C CYS A 588 31.84 14.64 7.27
N ASP A 589 31.75 13.96 6.13
CA ASP A 589 32.29 14.48 4.84
C ASP A 589 31.61 15.77 4.36
N PHE A 590 30.39 16.04 4.84
CA PHE A 590 29.58 17.20 4.49
C PHE A 590 29.50 18.20 5.64
N THR A 591 30.65 18.64 6.13
CA THR A 591 30.77 19.65 7.19
C THR A 591 31.62 20.85 6.73
N ARG A 592 31.52 21.98 7.46
CA ARG A 592 32.26 23.22 7.18
C ARG A 592 32.04 23.72 5.74
N ASN A 593 33.07 23.66 4.90
CA ASN A 593 33.05 24.19 3.52
C ASN A 593 32.50 23.19 2.50
N SER A 594 32.11 21.98 2.94
CA SER A 594 31.49 20.95 2.12
C SER A 594 30.00 20.86 2.51
N PRO A 595 29.11 21.65 1.88
CA PRO A 595 27.68 21.58 2.17
C PRO A 595 27.07 20.29 1.65
N LEU A 596 26.00 19.84 2.30
CA LEU A 596 25.14 18.80 1.75
C LEU A 596 24.55 19.30 0.42
N PRO A 597 24.49 18.45 -0.62
CA PRO A 597 24.02 18.83 -1.96
C PRO A 597 22.49 18.90 -2.04
N ILE A 598 21.86 19.65 -1.13
CA ILE A 598 20.41 19.72 -0.96
C ILE A 598 19.96 21.17 -1.15
N LEU A 599 19.01 21.37 -2.06
CA LEU A 599 18.33 22.64 -2.29
C LEU A 599 16.88 22.51 -1.86
N ALA A 600 16.47 23.28 -0.86
CA ALA A 600 15.14 23.19 -0.26
C ALA A 600 14.36 24.51 -0.32
N VAL A 601 14.82 25.47 -1.13
CA VAL A 601 14.15 26.75 -1.36
C VAL A 601 14.00 26.93 -2.86
N ASP A 602 12.80 27.29 -3.32
CA ASP A 602 12.52 27.32 -4.77
C ASP A 602 13.45 28.23 -5.56
N GLU A 603 13.73 29.45 -5.07
CA GLU A 603 14.61 30.41 -5.74
C GLU A 603 15.99 29.82 -6.10
N PRO A 604 16.77 29.25 -5.15
CA PRO A 604 17.96 28.46 -5.48
C PRO A 604 17.72 27.26 -6.40
N ILE A 605 16.59 26.56 -6.29
CA ILE A 605 16.27 25.41 -7.14
C ILE A 605 16.13 25.85 -8.61
N TYR A 606 15.40 26.93 -8.88
CA TYR A 606 15.23 27.48 -10.24
C TYR A 606 16.56 27.96 -10.83
N ARG A 607 17.43 28.56 -10.00
CA ARG A 607 18.74 29.06 -10.44
C ARG A 607 19.75 27.94 -10.64
N ARG A 608 19.88 26.99 -9.71
CA ARG A 608 20.95 25.98 -9.73
C ARG A 608 20.63 24.75 -10.58
N LEU A 609 19.35 24.51 -10.89
CA LEU A 609 18.86 23.39 -11.68
C LEU A 609 19.40 22.04 -11.17
N PRO A 610 19.00 21.59 -9.96
CA PRO A 610 19.50 20.34 -9.40
C PRO A 610 19.21 19.17 -10.33
N CYS A 611 20.17 18.25 -10.44
CA CYS A 611 20.08 17.13 -11.36
C CYS A 611 18.96 16.12 -11.00
N PHE A 612 18.57 16.08 -9.72
CA PHE A 612 17.48 15.29 -9.18
C PHE A 612 16.47 16.22 -8.51
N LEU A 613 15.20 16.17 -8.88
CA LEU A 613 14.15 16.98 -8.28
C LEU A 613 13.05 16.11 -7.69
N ILE A 614 12.70 16.34 -6.43
CA ILE A 614 11.50 15.80 -5.81
C ILE A 614 10.42 16.87 -5.90
N ALA A 615 9.32 16.55 -6.58
CA ALA A 615 8.24 17.47 -6.87
C ALA A 615 6.88 16.94 -6.44
N THR A 616 5.99 17.85 -6.03
CA THR A 616 4.59 17.55 -5.70
C THR A 616 3.65 18.23 -6.69
N VAL A 617 2.46 17.64 -6.90
CA VAL A 617 1.50 18.06 -7.92
C VAL A 617 1.08 19.53 -7.80
N ASP A 618 1.00 20.06 -6.58
CA ASP A 618 0.64 21.46 -6.32
C ASP A 618 1.61 22.46 -6.97
N LYS A 619 2.89 22.12 -7.08
CA LYS A 619 3.88 22.96 -7.78
C LYS A 619 3.67 22.97 -9.29
N PHE A 620 3.17 21.88 -9.86
CA PHE A 620 2.84 21.82 -11.28
C PHE A 620 1.72 22.79 -11.66
N ALA A 621 0.77 23.03 -10.75
CA ALA A 621 -0.29 24.03 -10.95
C ALA A 621 0.27 25.47 -11.03
N ALA A 622 1.41 25.75 -10.40
CA ALA A 622 2.04 27.07 -10.39
C ALA A 622 2.92 27.35 -11.63
N MET A 623 3.18 26.35 -12.48
CA MET A 623 4.09 26.50 -13.63
C MET A 623 3.71 27.62 -14.60
N PRO A 624 2.42 27.82 -14.98
CA PRO A 624 2.05 28.88 -15.92
C PRO A 624 2.39 30.30 -15.43
N TRP A 625 2.53 30.47 -14.12
CA TRP A 625 2.76 31.77 -13.46
C TRP A 625 4.21 31.96 -13.04
N THR A 626 5.04 30.91 -13.11
CA THR A 626 6.40 30.91 -12.55
C THR A 626 7.41 30.71 -13.67
N GLY A 627 7.74 31.79 -14.39
CA GLY A 627 8.67 31.77 -15.54
C GLY A 627 10.01 31.02 -15.32
N PRO A 628 10.68 31.16 -14.16
CA PRO A 628 11.94 30.45 -13.88
C PRO A 628 11.85 28.92 -13.92
N VAL A 629 10.65 28.33 -13.79
CA VAL A 629 10.43 26.87 -13.93
C VAL A 629 10.87 26.35 -15.30
N SER A 630 10.85 27.21 -16.34
CA SER A 630 11.30 26.85 -17.68
C SER A 630 12.73 26.30 -17.73
N GLY A 631 13.59 26.71 -16.79
CA GLY A 631 14.96 26.22 -16.68
C GLY A 631 15.06 24.71 -16.40
N PHE A 632 14.08 24.11 -15.72
CA PHE A 632 14.01 22.66 -15.51
C PHE A 632 13.94 21.87 -16.82
N PHE A 633 13.47 22.50 -17.89
CA PHE A 633 13.30 21.91 -19.21
C PHE A 633 14.38 22.36 -20.19
N GLY A 634 15.52 22.86 -19.67
CA GLY A 634 16.65 23.29 -20.48
C GLY A 634 16.45 24.64 -21.19
N ARG A 635 15.44 25.43 -20.80
CA ARG A 635 15.21 26.79 -21.35
C ARG A 635 16.10 27.83 -20.67
N VAL A 636 17.41 27.57 -20.70
CA VAL A 636 18.47 28.46 -20.23
C VAL A 636 19.51 28.59 -21.33
N ASP A 637 20.08 29.79 -21.47
CA ASP A 637 21.08 30.12 -22.50
C ASP A 637 22.36 30.70 -21.89
N ARG A 638 22.38 30.95 -20.58
CA ARG A 638 23.53 31.50 -19.86
C ARG A 638 23.77 30.79 -18.53
N TRP A 639 25.00 30.88 -18.01
CA TRP A 639 25.40 30.26 -16.75
C TRP A 639 26.62 30.95 -16.12
N ASP A 640 26.84 30.74 -14.83
CA ASP A 640 28.09 31.06 -14.13
C ASP A 640 28.28 30.12 -12.92
N ALA A 641 29.15 30.47 -11.97
CA ALA A 641 29.38 29.69 -10.75
C ALA A 641 28.16 29.65 -9.80
N HIS A 642 27.20 30.57 -9.96
CA HIS A 642 26.02 30.73 -9.10
C HIS A 642 24.78 30.03 -9.66
N GLY A 643 24.70 29.80 -10.98
CA GLY A 643 23.65 29.01 -11.60
C GLY A 643 23.46 29.23 -13.09
N PHE A 644 22.23 29.00 -13.52
CA PHE A 644 21.77 29.08 -14.89
C PHE A 644 20.70 30.16 -15.02
N TYR A 645 20.69 30.79 -16.18
CA TYR A 645 19.86 31.95 -16.47
C TYR A 645 19.22 31.79 -17.84
N GLY A 646 17.98 32.25 -17.93
CA GLY A 646 17.19 32.24 -19.16
C GLY A 646 16.50 33.59 -19.37
N PRO A 647 15.37 33.62 -20.08
CA PRO A 647 14.69 34.87 -20.43
C PRO A 647 14.27 35.75 -19.24
N CYS A 648 14.10 35.16 -18.05
CA CYS A 648 13.79 35.90 -16.83
C CYS A 648 14.98 36.69 -16.26
N ASP A 649 16.22 36.36 -16.64
CA ASP A 649 17.47 36.92 -16.11
C ASP A 649 18.48 37.24 -17.24
N PRO A 650 18.13 38.10 -18.21
CA PRO A 650 18.83 38.21 -19.50
C PRO A 650 20.27 38.77 -19.41
N HIS A 651 20.65 39.35 -18.28
CA HIS A 651 21.96 40.00 -18.09
C HIS A 651 22.91 39.22 -17.18
N ALA A 652 22.51 38.06 -16.65
CA ALA A 652 23.29 37.26 -15.72
C ALA A 652 24.13 36.18 -16.42
N GLY A 653 25.28 35.83 -15.83
CA GLY A 653 26.19 34.80 -16.33
C GLY A 653 26.80 35.05 -17.72
N GLN A 654 27.40 34.02 -18.30
CA GLN A 654 27.98 33.96 -19.63
C GLN A 654 27.24 32.94 -20.51
N PRO A 655 27.31 33.03 -21.86
CA PRO A 655 26.63 32.08 -22.74
C PRO A 655 26.97 30.60 -22.45
N LEU A 656 25.96 29.74 -22.54
CA LEU A 656 26.15 28.29 -22.44
C LEU A 656 26.88 27.76 -23.69
N PRO A 657 27.86 26.85 -23.52
CA PRO A 657 28.57 26.25 -24.66
C PRO A 657 27.68 25.32 -25.49
N ALA A 658 26.65 24.75 -24.88
CA ALA A 658 25.63 23.93 -25.54
C ALA A 658 24.30 24.00 -24.75
N PRO A 659 23.15 23.83 -25.42
CA PRO A 659 21.86 23.78 -24.75
C PRO A 659 21.78 22.64 -23.73
N LEU A 660 21.17 22.91 -22.58
CA LEU A 660 20.92 21.86 -21.59
C LEU A 660 19.76 20.97 -22.05
N PRO A 661 19.90 19.64 -21.94
CA PRO A 661 18.80 18.73 -22.21
C PRO A 661 17.68 18.83 -21.14
N PRO A 662 16.40 18.65 -21.52
CA PRO A 662 15.29 18.49 -20.57
C PRO A 662 15.42 17.17 -19.77
N PRO A 663 14.54 16.89 -18.78
CA PRO A 663 14.65 15.69 -17.95
C PRO A 663 14.71 14.38 -18.77
N ASP A 664 15.62 13.47 -18.42
CA ASP A 664 15.77 12.18 -19.09
C ASP A 664 14.80 11.13 -18.53
N LEU A 665 14.55 11.18 -17.22
CA LEU A 665 13.81 10.18 -16.47
C LEU A 665 12.79 10.85 -15.56
N VAL A 666 11.55 10.37 -15.64
CA VAL A 666 10.50 10.75 -14.70
C VAL A 666 10.05 9.54 -13.90
N ILE A 667 10.11 9.66 -12.57
CA ILE A 667 9.75 8.61 -11.62
C ILE A 667 8.42 9.00 -10.97
N GLN A 668 7.39 8.17 -11.11
CA GLN A 668 6.15 8.30 -10.37
C GLN A 668 6.08 7.28 -9.23
N ASP A 669 6.28 7.71 -7.99
CA ASP A 669 6.09 6.81 -6.85
C ASP A 669 4.64 6.82 -6.37
N GLU A 670 4.20 5.70 -5.79
CA GLU A 670 2.84 5.47 -5.30
C GLU A 670 1.73 5.83 -6.31
N LEU A 671 1.86 5.33 -7.54
CA LEU A 671 0.95 5.62 -8.66
C LEU A 671 -0.54 5.43 -8.31
N HIS A 672 -0.87 4.47 -7.45
CA HIS A 672 -2.25 4.19 -7.02
C HIS A 672 -2.92 5.37 -6.28
N LEU A 673 -2.13 6.29 -5.73
CA LEU A 673 -2.65 7.48 -5.06
C LEU A 673 -3.20 8.49 -6.07
N ILE A 674 -2.74 8.49 -7.33
CA ILE A 674 -3.21 9.38 -8.39
C ILE A 674 -4.43 8.77 -9.10
N SER A 675 -5.59 8.79 -8.43
CA SER A 675 -6.83 8.22 -8.95
C SER A 675 -8.03 9.15 -8.76
N GLY A 676 -9.17 8.81 -9.36
CA GLY A 676 -10.42 9.58 -9.25
C GLY A 676 -10.28 11.02 -9.76
N PRO A 677 -10.93 12.01 -9.12
CA PRO A 677 -10.88 13.42 -9.52
C PRO A 677 -9.45 14.00 -9.54
N MET A 678 -8.61 13.61 -8.58
CA MET A 678 -7.21 14.06 -8.53
C MET A 678 -6.44 13.57 -9.75
N GLY A 679 -6.65 12.32 -10.18
CA GLY A 679 -6.04 11.78 -11.39
C GLY A 679 -6.42 12.54 -12.66
N THR A 680 -7.68 12.95 -12.79
CA THR A 680 -8.14 13.76 -13.94
C THR A 680 -7.41 15.09 -14.03
N MET A 681 -7.26 15.82 -12.91
CA MET A 681 -6.51 17.09 -12.90
C MET A 681 -5.03 16.88 -13.19
N VAL A 682 -4.42 15.86 -12.58
CA VAL A 682 -2.99 15.55 -12.80
C VAL A 682 -2.71 15.25 -14.27
N GLY A 683 -3.60 14.53 -14.97
CA GLY A 683 -3.44 14.25 -16.41
C GLY A 683 -3.25 15.49 -17.28
N LEU A 684 -3.84 16.63 -16.91
CA LEU A 684 -3.64 17.90 -17.62
C LEU A 684 -2.22 18.44 -17.43
N TYR A 685 -1.74 18.46 -16.19
CA TYR A 685 -0.36 18.89 -15.88
C TYR A 685 0.67 17.97 -16.52
N GLU A 686 0.40 16.66 -16.51
CA GLU A 686 1.24 15.64 -17.12
C GLU A 686 1.40 15.83 -18.62
N THR A 687 0.33 16.21 -19.32
CA THR A 687 0.39 16.52 -20.75
C THR A 687 1.32 17.70 -21.03
N ALA A 688 1.24 18.76 -20.22
CA ALA A 688 2.12 19.92 -20.34
C ALA A 688 3.58 19.58 -19.99
N LEU A 689 3.81 18.82 -18.91
CA LEU A 689 5.14 18.38 -18.50
C LEU A 689 5.80 17.50 -19.56
N ASP A 690 5.07 16.55 -20.14
CA ASP A 690 5.59 15.67 -21.18
C ASP A 690 5.99 16.46 -22.43
N GLU A 691 5.21 17.47 -22.82
CA GLU A 691 5.57 18.39 -23.91
C GLU A 691 6.83 19.21 -23.58
N LEU A 692 6.90 19.79 -22.38
CA LEU A 692 8.05 20.58 -21.94
C LEU A 692 9.32 19.73 -21.81
N CYS A 693 9.19 18.45 -21.46
CA CYS A 693 10.29 17.50 -21.42
C CYS A 693 10.67 16.97 -22.81
N SER A 694 9.85 17.22 -23.83
CA SER A 694 10.09 16.72 -25.18
C SER A 694 11.03 17.63 -25.96
N ARG A 695 11.83 17.02 -26.84
CA ARG A 695 12.68 17.74 -27.79
C ARG A 695 12.73 17.02 -29.14
N ASP A 696 12.90 17.78 -30.20
CA ASP A 696 13.17 17.21 -31.53
C ASP A 696 14.66 16.93 -31.70
N VAL A 697 14.99 15.67 -31.99
CA VAL A 697 16.35 15.23 -32.30
C VAL A 697 16.30 14.48 -33.62
N GLY A 698 16.91 15.04 -34.67
CA GLY A 698 16.97 14.40 -35.99
C GLY A 698 15.59 14.13 -36.61
N GLY A 699 14.61 15.00 -36.38
CA GLY A 699 13.22 14.81 -36.86
C GLY A 699 12.37 13.85 -36.03
N HIS A 700 12.91 13.32 -34.93
CA HIS A 700 12.18 12.47 -33.98
C HIS A 700 11.91 13.24 -32.68
N LYS A 701 10.65 13.25 -32.26
CA LYS A 701 10.24 13.78 -30.95
C LYS A 701 10.67 12.81 -29.85
N VAL A 702 11.71 13.18 -29.12
CA VAL A 702 12.24 12.44 -27.97
C VAL A 702 11.52 12.92 -26.72
N ARG A 703 10.77 12.01 -26.10
CA ARG A 703 10.05 12.24 -24.84
C ARG A 703 10.86 11.69 -23.64
N PRO A 704 10.55 12.05 -22.38
CA PRO A 704 11.25 11.46 -21.23
C PRO A 704 10.90 9.98 -21.06
N LYS A 705 11.82 9.19 -20.48
CA LYS A 705 11.52 7.84 -20.01
C LYS A 705 10.68 7.93 -18.74
N ILE A 706 9.60 7.17 -18.63
CA ILE A 706 8.75 7.17 -17.44
C ILE A 706 8.82 5.80 -16.77
N VAL A 707 9.13 5.81 -15.48
CA VAL A 707 8.98 4.63 -14.61
C VAL A 707 8.03 4.97 -13.48
N ALA A 708 7.22 4.01 -13.07
CA ALA A 708 6.27 4.16 -11.98
C ALA A 708 6.44 3.04 -10.96
N SER A 709 6.10 3.28 -9.70
CA SER A 709 6.03 2.25 -8.67
C SER A 709 4.70 2.26 -7.95
N THR A 710 4.24 1.07 -7.58
CA THR A 710 3.03 0.92 -6.77
C THR A 710 3.07 -0.34 -5.93
N ALA A 711 2.41 -0.30 -4.77
CA ALA A 711 2.13 -1.49 -3.96
C ALA A 711 0.82 -2.21 -4.36
N THR A 712 -0.05 -1.54 -5.12
CA THR A 712 -1.34 -2.08 -5.57
C THR A 712 -1.53 -1.78 -7.05
N VAL A 713 -2.00 -2.77 -7.81
CA VAL A 713 -2.19 -2.63 -9.25
C VAL A 713 -3.62 -3.00 -9.59
N ARG A 714 -4.36 -2.07 -10.20
CA ARG A 714 -5.66 -2.32 -10.81
C ARG A 714 -5.87 -1.35 -11.96
N ARG A 715 -6.27 -1.86 -13.12
CA ARG A 715 -6.49 -1.13 -14.37
C ARG A 715 -5.32 -0.20 -14.70
N ALA A 716 -4.09 -0.66 -14.43
CA ALA A 716 -2.89 0.15 -14.52
C ALA A 716 -2.67 0.69 -15.94
N GLU A 717 -2.92 -0.12 -16.96
CA GLU A 717 -2.80 0.32 -18.36
C GLU A 717 -3.71 1.51 -18.65
N ARG A 718 -4.99 1.44 -18.23
CA ARG A 718 -5.95 2.53 -18.42
C ARG A 718 -5.55 3.77 -17.62
N GLN A 719 -5.13 3.60 -16.37
CA GLN A 719 -4.69 4.70 -15.52
C GLN A 719 -3.47 5.41 -16.11
N ILE A 720 -2.44 4.66 -16.51
CA ILE A 720 -1.21 5.18 -17.10
C ILE A 720 -1.49 5.86 -18.43
N ARG A 721 -2.32 5.27 -19.29
CA ARG A 721 -2.70 5.88 -20.55
C ARG A 721 -3.41 7.22 -20.33
N SER A 722 -4.32 7.29 -19.37
CA SER A 722 -5.02 8.53 -19.03
C SER A 722 -4.11 9.58 -18.41
N LEU A 723 -3.08 9.20 -17.66
CA LEU A 723 -2.17 10.12 -16.98
C LEU A 723 -1.03 10.60 -17.90
N PHE A 724 -0.31 9.67 -18.53
CA PHE A 724 0.95 9.96 -19.22
C PHE A 724 0.82 9.99 -20.74
N SER A 725 -0.37 9.73 -21.30
CA SER A 725 -0.58 9.64 -22.75
C SER A 725 0.41 8.68 -23.43
N ARG A 726 0.70 7.56 -22.76
CA ARG A 726 1.54 6.46 -23.26
C ARG A 726 0.67 5.25 -23.57
N ARG A 727 0.98 4.56 -24.68
CA ARG A 727 0.23 3.37 -25.12
C ARG A 727 0.88 2.07 -24.66
N GLY A 728 2.18 2.07 -24.35
CA GLY A 728 2.90 0.91 -23.84
C GLY A 728 3.02 0.95 -22.32
N VAL A 729 2.57 -0.12 -21.64
CA VAL A 729 2.71 -0.30 -20.20
C VAL A 729 3.19 -1.71 -19.93
N ASP A 730 4.35 -1.82 -19.28
CA ASP A 730 4.91 -3.09 -18.86
C ASP A 730 4.94 -3.16 -17.34
N ILE A 731 4.26 -4.16 -16.77
CA ILE A 731 4.28 -4.43 -15.33
C ILE A 731 5.48 -5.33 -15.02
N PHE A 732 6.33 -4.91 -14.09
CA PHE A 732 7.51 -5.65 -13.68
C PHE A 732 7.54 -5.92 -12.16
N PRO A 733 7.85 -7.15 -11.70
CA PRO A 733 7.95 -8.37 -12.50
C PRO A 733 6.64 -8.74 -13.21
N PRO A 734 6.67 -9.29 -14.43
CA PRO A 734 5.47 -9.79 -15.08
C PRO A 734 4.81 -10.88 -14.21
N PRO A 735 3.48 -10.84 -14.02
CA PRO A 735 2.80 -11.87 -13.24
C PRO A 735 2.94 -13.23 -13.93
N GLY A 736 3.20 -14.27 -13.12
CA GLY A 736 3.16 -15.65 -13.57
C GLY A 736 1.73 -16.21 -13.63
N PRO A 737 1.51 -17.39 -14.25
CA PRO A 737 0.23 -18.10 -14.17
C PRO A 737 -0.15 -18.51 -12.75
N ASP A 738 0.81 -18.66 -11.85
CA ASP A 738 0.61 -18.90 -10.41
C ASP A 738 0.87 -17.61 -9.63
N ARG A 739 -0.03 -17.24 -8.71
CA ARG A 739 0.17 -16.09 -7.80
C ARG A 739 1.37 -16.26 -6.87
N ARG A 740 1.80 -17.50 -6.62
CA ARG A 740 2.86 -17.83 -5.67
C ARG A 740 4.27 -17.72 -6.24
N ASP A 741 4.43 -17.67 -7.56
CA ASP A 741 5.74 -17.65 -8.22
C ASP A 741 5.72 -16.77 -9.48
N SER A 742 6.54 -15.71 -9.49
CA SER A 742 6.79 -14.86 -10.64
C SER A 742 8.25 -14.89 -11.11
N PHE A 743 9.01 -15.92 -10.73
CA PHE A 743 10.47 -16.04 -10.84
C PHE A 743 11.26 -15.06 -9.98
N PHE A 744 10.90 -13.78 -10.02
CA PHE A 744 11.54 -12.72 -9.26
C PHE A 744 11.00 -12.57 -7.83
N ALA A 745 9.79 -13.07 -7.59
CA ALA A 745 9.16 -13.12 -6.28
C ALA A 745 8.55 -14.50 -6.03
N ARG A 746 8.59 -14.93 -4.77
CA ARG A 746 7.90 -16.12 -4.28
C ARG A 746 7.08 -15.80 -3.05
N THR A 747 5.92 -16.43 -2.96
CA THR A 747 5.10 -16.40 -1.76
C THR A 747 5.62 -17.43 -0.78
N HIS A 748 6.02 -16.96 0.40
CA HIS A 748 6.42 -17.81 1.51
C HIS A 748 5.19 -18.44 2.13
N THR A 749 5.25 -19.74 2.41
CA THR A 749 4.19 -20.40 3.17
C THR A 749 4.18 -19.86 4.61
N THR A 750 3.10 -20.13 5.34
CA THR A 750 2.99 -19.78 6.76
C THR A 750 4.02 -20.51 7.64
N ALA A 751 4.58 -21.62 7.15
CA ALA A 751 5.70 -22.31 7.78
C ALA A 751 7.05 -21.60 7.54
N ASP A 752 7.22 -20.97 6.38
CA ASP A 752 8.47 -20.26 6.01
C ASP A 752 8.55 -18.87 6.65
N SER A 753 7.41 -18.18 6.81
CA SER A 753 7.36 -16.87 7.45
C SER A 753 5.97 -16.53 7.99
N HIS A 754 5.93 -15.68 9.03
CA HIS A 754 4.67 -15.18 9.56
C HIS A 754 3.86 -14.42 8.51
N ALA A 755 2.65 -14.90 8.25
CA ALA A 755 1.66 -14.22 7.42
C ALA A 755 1.08 -13.00 8.14
N ARG A 756 0.46 -12.09 7.37
CA ARG A 756 -0.33 -10.99 7.92
C ARG A 756 -1.76 -11.47 8.17
N LEU A 757 -2.20 -11.43 9.42
CA LEU A 757 -3.58 -11.75 9.78
C LEU A 757 -4.47 -10.52 9.59
N TYR A 758 -5.44 -10.62 8.68
CA TYR A 758 -6.52 -9.65 8.52
C TYR A 758 -7.75 -10.17 9.27
N LEU A 759 -8.34 -9.31 10.12
CA LEU A 759 -9.58 -9.61 10.84
C LEU A 759 -10.68 -8.65 10.36
N GLY A 760 -11.81 -9.21 9.95
CA GLY A 760 -13.04 -8.45 9.68
C GLY A 760 -13.87 -8.34 10.96
N VAL A 761 -14.55 -7.21 11.17
CA VAL A 761 -15.49 -7.03 12.29
C VAL A 761 -16.86 -6.68 11.73
N ALA A 762 -17.76 -7.66 11.67
CA ALA A 762 -19.10 -7.48 11.12
C ALA A 762 -20.09 -7.04 12.21
N ALA A 763 -20.20 -5.74 12.47
CA ALA A 763 -21.07 -5.17 13.52
C ALA A 763 -22.28 -4.42 12.93
N GLN A 764 -23.25 -5.16 12.42
CA GLN A 764 -24.48 -4.60 11.84
C GLN A 764 -25.29 -3.84 12.91
N GLY A 765 -25.92 -2.74 12.50
CA GLY A 765 -26.68 -1.87 13.40
C GLY A 765 -25.82 -1.00 14.33
N ARG A 766 -24.50 -0.94 14.13
CA ARG A 766 -23.59 -0.09 14.90
C ARG A 766 -22.99 1.02 14.05
N SER A 767 -22.80 2.19 14.65
CA SER A 767 -22.04 3.28 14.03
C SER A 767 -20.58 2.86 13.79
N PRO A 768 -20.00 3.14 12.61
CA PRO A 768 -18.58 2.90 12.32
C PRO A 768 -17.63 3.55 13.34
N LYS A 769 -17.99 4.71 13.91
CA LYS A 769 -17.21 5.37 14.97
C LYS A 769 -17.08 4.48 16.22
N VAL A 770 -18.19 3.90 16.67
CA VAL A 770 -18.24 3.00 17.84
C VAL A 770 -17.45 1.73 17.57
N VAL A 771 -17.59 1.15 16.37
CA VAL A 771 -16.83 -0.03 15.94
C VAL A 771 -15.33 0.26 16.02
N LEU A 772 -14.88 1.36 15.41
CA LEU A 772 -13.46 1.74 15.38
C LEU A 772 -12.90 1.98 16.78
N LEU A 773 -13.61 2.75 17.61
CA LEU A 773 -13.21 3.05 18.98
C LEU A 773 -13.02 1.76 19.80
N ARG A 774 -13.99 0.85 19.75
CA ARG A 774 -13.93 -0.41 20.53
C ARG A 774 -12.82 -1.34 20.03
N VAL A 775 -12.62 -1.43 18.72
CA VAL A 775 -11.54 -2.22 18.13
C VAL A 775 -10.18 -1.65 18.55
N TYR A 776 -9.98 -0.34 18.45
CA TYR A 776 -8.72 0.29 18.87
C TYR A 776 -8.46 0.14 20.36
N LEU A 777 -9.48 0.34 21.20
CA LEU A 777 -9.35 0.13 22.65
C LEU A 777 -8.95 -1.30 22.98
N ALA A 778 -9.56 -2.30 22.33
CA ALA A 778 -9.21 -3.70 22.52
C ALA A 778 -7.78 -4.01 22.08
N LEU A 779 -7.36 -3.53 20.91
CA LEU A 779 -6.02 -3.76 20.37
C LEU A 779 -4.93 -3.05 21.20
N LEU A 780 -5.13 -1.78 21.54
CA LEU A 780 -4.20 -1.00 22.36
C LEU A 780 -4.12 -1.54 23.79
N GLY A 781 -5.26 -1.92 24.38
CA GLY A 781 -5.31 -2.54 25.69
C GLY A 781 -4.59 -3.89 25.71
N ALA A 782 -4.78 -4.72 24.69
CA ALA A 782 -4.05 -5.97 24.54
C ALA A 782 -2.54 -5.74 24.37
N ALA A 783 -2.14 -4.80 23.50
CA ALA A 783 -0.74 -4.44 23.30
C ALA A 783 -0.08 -3.93 24.58
N GLN A 784 -0.75 -3.05 25.32
CA GLN A 784 -0.27 -2.54 26.61
C GLN A 784 -0.12 -3.65 27.65
N LYS A 785 -1.07 -4.60 27.71
CA LYS A 785 -1.00 -5.76 28.59
C LYS A 785 0.23 -6.61 28.28
N TRP A 786 0.47 -6.91 27.00
CA TRP A 786 1.64 -7.68 26.56
C TRP A 786 2.95 -6.93 26.79
N TYR A 787 3.00 -5.63 26.51
CA TYR A 787 4.15 -4.78 26.80
C TYR A 787 4.52 -4.81 28.29
N ALA A 788 3.52 -4.65 29.17
CA ALA A 788 3.73 -4.73 30.62
C ALA A 788 4.19 -6.13 31.07
N ALA A 789 3.59 -7.19 30.53
CA ALA A 789 3.98 -8.57 30.82
C ALA A 789 5.41 -8.89 30.35
N ALA A 790 5.89 -8.26 29.27
CA ALA A 790 7.25 -8.38 28.76
C ALA A 790 8.28 -7.53 29.54
N GLY A 791 7.91 -6.94 30.69
CA GLY A 791 8.80 -6.11 31.52
C GLY A 791 8.77 -4.61 31.19
N GLY A 792 7.91 -4.20 30.26
CA GLY A 792 7.70 -2.81 29.87
C GLY A 792 8.99 -2.09 29.49
N ARG A 793 9.11 -0.83 29.90
CA ARG A 793 10.26 0.06 29.56
C ARG A 793 11.59 -0.42 30.13
N LYS A 794 11.56 -1.32 31.12
CA LYS A 794 12.76 -1.84 31.79
C LYS A 794 13.41 -2.97 31.00
N ASN A 795 12.70 -3.60 30.08
CA ASN A 795 13.26 -4.59 29.17
C ASN A 795 13.70 -3.91 27.87
N LEU A 796 15.00 -3.67 27.71
CA LEU A 796 15.56 -3.08 26.49
C LEU A 796 15.44 -3.97 25.25
N ALA A 797 15.16 -5.26 25.45
CA ALA A 797 14.88 -6.23 24.40
C ALA A 797 13.37 -6.46 24.20
N ASN A 798 12.51 -5.59 24.76
CA ASN A 798 11.08 -5.65 24.51
C ASN A 798 10.83 -5.44 23.00
N PRO A 799 10.11 -6.34 22.32
CA PRO A 799 9.87 -6.23 20.88
C PRO A 799 8.92 -5.09 20.49
N ALA A 800 8.29 -4.41 21.47
CA ALA A 800 7.30 -3.35 21.30
C ALA A 800 7.86 -1.94 21.52
#